data_AF-A0A1V8SUW9-F1
#
_entry.id   AF-A0A1V8SUW9-F1
#
_cell.length_a   1.000
_cell.length_b   1.000
_cell.length_c   1.000
_cell.angle_alpha   90.00
_cell.angle_beta   90.00
_cell.angle_gamma   90.00
#
_symmetry.space_group_name_H-M   'P 1'
#
loop_
_entity.id
_entity.type
_entity.pdbx_description
1 polymer ?
#
loop_
_entity_poly.entity_id
_entity_poly.type
_entity_poly.pdbx_seq_one_letter_code
_entity_poly.pdbx_strand_id
1 'polypeptide(L)'
;MGLLNRKEGGHAAAIADEKDVSPSPYNHVDDPATERRITRKLDFHILPWIFALWLLAFIDRSNVRLLTPDAKPALMVFQIGNAKIDGLTTDLKLTGNKYNIALTVFYILYILIDIPSNWLLKIVGGGKYLPFLALAWGIVGTCMGAVKSYGGLIVCRMLLGACEGGMFGGIILYLSMYYRRHNLMFRLGIFYCAAPLSGAFGGLLATGLAEINYGGYKSWPWIFFVEGAMTVLVAIAAFFFLPDTPGKAKFLTEEEQWYITHVLREDLGGATSENKVDDEKFSWSAVRMALLNINTIGLSVNFFLILIPIYSYSLFLPSIISGLGYKRITAQLFTVPPNFLAFLMVLIASWTSDRIKMRGPLIAVGLVLAAIGYILQLASHTSGAKYVGTFFVAMGMFPCSPLVLAWLSNNLAPHYVKATGLGFQVAFGNCGAFVATFSYLSTDAPKYTKGHAINLGAIGLSLILTLSMMAYQKAENAARASGKRDARLNEGKGELGFRHPSFKHHKSKNPHKVIKHPSNAPTAATSKSATKAQSKPPIIPFDPATDRILLIGEGDFSFARSLIDHHAVCDLTATCFDSESVLLEKYAPQASEHISHLVEEGTIVLYDVDATKLDKHKALAKSARFDKVLFNFPHIGGKSKDVNRQVRSNQALLVGFFSSAKTLLAPGGTVVVTLFEGEPYTLWNVKDLARHSGYDLQRSMKFEAAMYPEYRHARTLGNIEGGGGWKGEDREARTYVFEVREEKKTGWDDMRHPDRGGGGGKGKRKRDEGSDSESEGNG
;
A
#
# COMPACT_ATOMS: atom_id res chain seq x y z
N MET A 1 -42.01 29.16 34.41
CA MET A 1 -41.13 27.97 34.22
C MET A 1 -41.19 27.59 32.75
N GLY A 2 -40.11 27.42 31.99
CA GLY A 2 -38.69 27.57 32.31
C GLY A 2 -37.84 26.77 31.32
N LEU A 3 -37.34 27.41 30.27
CA LEU A 3 -36.33 26.91 29.31
C LEU A 3 -36.76 25.79 28.33
N LEU A 4 -37.55 26.16 27.32
CA LEU A 4 -37.54 25.53 25.99
C LEU A 4 -37.46 26.61 24.90
N ASN A 5 -36.27 27.21 24.71
CA ASN A 5 -35.84 27.82 23.44
C ASN A 5 -34.42 28.40 23.55
N ARG A 6 -33.42 27.78 22.90
CA ARG A 6 -32.21 28.51 22.47
C ARG A 6 -31.45 27.85 21.31
N LYS A 7 -31.71 28.40 20.13
CA LYS A 7 -30.80 28.55 18.97
C LYS A 7 -30.19 27.29 18.36
N GLU A 8 -30.76 26.93 17.22
CA GLU A 8 -29.99 26.50 16.05
C GLU A 8 -28.87 27.53 15.76
N GLY A 9 -27.68 27.02 15.46
CA GLY A 9 -26.51 27.80 15.09
C GLY A 9 -25.54 26.90 14.32
N GLY A 10 -25.40 27.17 13.02
CA GLY A 10 -24.74 26.25 12.11
C GLY A 10 -23.25 26.03 12.43
N HIS A 11 -22.84 24.77 12.56
CA HIS A 11 -21.44 24.40 12.37
C HIS A 11 -21.17 24.36 10.86
N ALA A 12 -20.61 25.44 10.33
CA ALA A 12 -20.02 25.42 9.00
C ALA A 12 -18.94 24.32 8.98
N ALA A 13 -19.08 23.37 8.06
CA ALA A 13 -18.04 22.37 7.85
C ALA A 13 -16.77 23.10 7.39
N ALA A 14 -15.68 22.95 8.16
CA ALA A 14 -14.37 23.43 7.75
C ALA A 14 -13.95 22.63 6.50
N ILE A 15 -14.19 23.21 5.33
CA ILE A 15 -13.56 22.78 4.08
C ILE A 15 -12.07 23.00 4.30
N ALA A 16 -11.31 21.91 4.43
CA ALA A 16 -9.86 21.98 4.51
C ALA A 16 -9.36 22.55 3.19
N ASP A 17 -8.92 23.82 3.23
CA ASP A 17 -8.32 24.51 2.11
C ASP A 17 -7.05 23.74 1.69
N GLU A 18 -6.88 23.49 0.41
CA GLU A 18 -5.82 22.65 -0.17
C GLU A 18 -4.44 23.37 -0.19
N LYS A 19 -4.16 24.16 0.87
CA LYS A 19 -3.08 25.15 0.94
C LYS A 19 -1.88 24.74 1.80
N ASP A 20 -2.05 23.77 2.70
CA ASP A 20 -1.02 23.37 3.68
C ASP A 20 -0.18 22.15 3.24
N VAL A 21 0.05 21.98 1.94
CA VAL A 21 1.20 21.18 1.45
C VAL A 21 2.37 22.13 1.25
N SER A 22 3.15 22.34 2.32
CA SER A 22 4.42 23.07 2.23
C SER A 22 5.29 22.43 1.13
N PRO A 23 5.80 23.19 0.13
CA PRO A 23 6.69 22.64 -0.87
C PRO A 23 7.95 22.07 -0.19
N SER A 24 8.41 20.91 -0.65
CA SER A 24 9.55 20.22 -0.02
C SER A 24 10.81 21.10 -0.03
N PRO A 25 11.51 21.25 1.10
CA PRO A 25 12.85 21.85 1.10
C PRO A 25 13.92 20.92 0.48
N TYR A 26 13.59 19.65 0.20
CA TYR A 26 14.54 18.64 -0.29
C TYR A 26 14.10 18.05 -1.64
N ASN A 27 14.94 18.25 -2.67
CA ASN A 27 14.73 17.74 -4.04
C ASN A 27 15.09 16.25 -4.16
N HIS A 28 14.33 15.37 -3.50
CA HIS A 28 14.44 13.92 -3.74
C HIS A 28 13.46 13.49 -4.83
N VAL A 29 13.97 13.52 -6.07
CA VAL A 29 13.52 12.60 -7.11
C VAL A 29 13.58 11.18 -6.55
N ASP A 30 12.65 10.33 -6.98
CA ASP A 30 12.46 8.96 -6.48
C ASP A 30 13.62 8.01 -6.89
N ASP A 31 14.82 8.27 -6.36
CA ASP A 31 16.05 7.55 -6.65
C ASP A 31 16.03 6.15 -6.00
N PRO A 32 16.11 5.07 -6.81
CA PRO A 32 16.15 3.70 -6.30
C PRO A 32 17.35 3.40 -5.38
N ALA A 33 18.44 4.17 -5.43
CA ALA A 33 19.56 3.99 -4.51
C ALA A 33 19.26 4.57 -3.12
N THR A 34 18.64 5.75 -3.06
CA THR A 34 18.16 6.39 -1.83
C THR A 34 17.09 5.56 -1.13
N GLU A 35 16.08 5.03 -1.85
CA GLU A 35 15.13 4.06 -1.26
C GLU A 35 15.85 2.86 -0.65
N ARG A 36 16.81 2.25 -1.36
CA ARG A 36 17.54 1.08 -0.88
C ARG A 36 18.39 1.39 0.36
N ARG A 37 19.03 2.56 0.42
CA ARG A 37 19.84 2.99 1.56
C ARG A 37 18.98 3.13 2.81
N ILE A 38 17.86 3.83 2.69
CA ILE A 38 16.89 4.05 3.76
C ILE A 38 16.26 2.72 4.21
N THR A 39 15.83 1.90 3.26
CA THR A 39 15.24 0.58 3.56
C THR A 39 16.22 -0.31 4.31
N ARG A 40 17.51 -0.33 3.94
CA ARG A 40 18.54 -1.06 4.70
C ARG A 40 18.71 -0.52 6.12
N LYS A 41 18.68 0.80 6.33
CA LYS A 41 18.72 1.40 7.68
C LYS A 41 17.55 0.90 8.54
N LEU A 42 16.32 0.93 8.00
CA LEU A 42 15.13 0.38 8.66
C LEU A 42 15.33 -1.11 8.98
N ASP A 43 15.78 -1.90 8.01
CA ASP A 43 15.97 -3.34 8.17
C ASP A 43 16.94 -3.68 9.30
N PHE A 44 18.07 -2.97 9.42
CA PHE A 44 19.05 -3.16 10.50
C PHE A 44 18.55 -2.72 11.89
N HIS A 45 17.71 -1.68 11.98
CA HIS A 45 17.26 -1.13 13.27
C HIS A 45 15.94 -1.74 13.77
N ILE A 46 15.12 -2.31 12.90
CA ILE A 46 13.77 -2.78 13.25
C ILE A 46 13.66 -4.30 13.25
N LEU A 47 14.18 -4.99 12.22
CA LEU A 47 13.95 -6.42 12.04
C LEU A 47 14.62 -7.30 13.11
N PRO A 48 15.85 -7.03 13.61
CA PRO A 48 16.47 -7.87 14.64
C PRO A 48 15.66 -7.94 15.93
N TRP A 49 15.10 -6.81 16.39
CA TRP A 49 14.27 -6.77 17.60
C TRP A 49 12.93 -7.47 17.40
N ILE A 50 12.24 -7.22 16.29
CA ILE A 50 10.99 -7.91 15.95
C ILE A 50 11.21 -9.43 15.83
N PHE A 51 12.31 -9.84 15.19
CA PHE A 51 12.68 -11.24 15.07
C PHE A 51 12.99 -11.88 16.43
N ALA A 52 13.77 -11.20 17.28
CA ALA A 52 14.11 -11.70 18.62
C ALA A 52 12.87 -11.84 19.52
N LEU A 53 12.02 -10.81 19.61
CA LEU A 53 10.78 -10.85 20.37
C LEU A 53 9.86 -11.99 19.91
N TRP A 54 9.77 -12.22 18.60
CA TRP A 54 8.91 -13.27 18.04
C TRP A 54 9.50 -14.67 18.13
N LEU A 55 10.81 -14.81 18.02
CA LEU A 55 11.52 -16.07 18.28
C LEU A 55 11.29 -16.51 19.73
N LEU A 56 11.40 -15.58 20.67
CA LEU A 56 11.17 -15.80 22.10
C LEU A 56 9.70 -16.16 22.38
N ALA A 57 8.74 -15.40 21.85
CA ALA A 57 7.32 -15.74 21.95
C ALA A 57 7.02 -17.15 21.43
N PHE A 58 7.65 -17.57 20.33
CA PHE A 58 7.51 -18.94 19.85
C PHE A 58 8.23 -19.98 20.70
N ILE A 59 9.41 -19.68 21.29
CA ILE A 59 10.08 -20.56 22.26
C ILE A 59 9.16 -20.79 23.46
N ASP A 60 8.67 -19.70 24.07
CA ASP A 60 7.73 -19.69 25.20
C ASP A 60 6.48 -20.57 24.93
N ARG A 61 5.92 -20.52 23.71
CA ARG A 61 4.81 -21.39 23.25
C ARG A 61 5.21 -22.83 22.93
N SER A 62 6.41 -23.05 22.39
CA SER A 62 6.85 -24.36 21.85
C SER A 62 7.11 -25.41 22.94
N ASN A 63 7.27 -24.95 24.18
CA ASN A 63 7.63 -25.76 25.33
C ASN A 63 6.69 -26.96 25.57
N VAL A 64 7.28 -28.16 25.42
CA VAL A 64 7.42 -29.21 26.44
C VAL A 64 7.60 -30.59 25.78
N ARG A 65 8.61 -31.38 26.21
CA ARG A 65 8.46 -32.83 26.48
C ARG A 65 9.72 -33.45 27.10
N LEU A 66 9.67 -33.72 28.41
CA LEU A 66 10.46 -34.77 29.05
C LEU A 66 9.53 -35.66 29.87
N LEU A 67 9.67 -36.98 29.69
CA LEU A 67 9.27 -37.97 30.69
C LEU A 67 10.54 -38.75 31.03
N THR A 68 10.65 -39.17 32.28
CA THR A 68 11.68 -40.08 32.77
C THR A 68 11.61 -41.45 32.08
N PRO A 69 12.66 -42.30 32.17
CA PRO A 69 12.77 -43.54 31.40
C PRO A 69 11.62 -44.55 31.56
N ASP A 70 10.89 -44.52 32.68
CA ASP A 70 10.07 -45.65 33.13
C ASP A 70 8.56 -45.55 32.81
N ALA A 71 8.11 -44.49 32.13
CA ALA A 71 6.69 -44.24 31.88
C ALA A 71 6.14 -44.96 30.63
N LYS A 72 5.11 -45.80 30.82
CA LYS A 72 4.42 -46.57 29.77
C LYS A 72 3.77 -45.68 28.68
N PRO A 73 3.63 -46.17 27.43
CA PRO A 73 3.09 -45.39 26.32
C PRO A 73 1.56 -45.22 26.41
N ALA A 74 1.10 -44.06 26.88
CA ALA A 74 -0.31 -43.69 26.87
C ALA A 74 -0.50 -42.22 26.40
N LEU A 75 -1.46 -42.02 25.49
CA LEU A 75 -2.08 -40.78 24.96
C LEU A 75 -1.34 -39.42 25.13
N MET A 76 -1.14 -38.71 24.01
CA MET A 76 -0.22 -37.58 23.83
C MET A 76 -0.91 -36.39 23.10
N VAL A 77 -1.32 -35.33 23.81
CA VAL A 77 -2.09 -34.14 23.33
C VAL A 77 -1.90 -32.89 24.22
N PHE A 78 -1.92 -31.62 23.75
CA PHE A 78 -0.91 -30.94 22.90
C PHE A 78 -0.61 -29.46 23.34
N GLN A 79 0.59 -28.91 23.04
CA GLN A 79 1.22 -27.61 23.45
C GLN A 79 0.46 -26.75 24.50
N ILE A 80 0.79 -26.70 25.81
CA ILE A 80 1.86 -27.35 26.61
C ILE A 80 1.91 -28.86 26.39
N GLY A 81 0.76 -29.46 26.09
CA GLY A 81 0.57 -30.90 25.97
C GLY A 81 1.39 -31.64 24.93
N ASN A 82 2.39 -31.04 24.29
CA ASN A 82 3.38 -31.81 23.57
C ASN A 82 4.01 -32.86 24.52
N ALA A 83 3.98 -32.62 25.84
CA ALA A 83 3.68 -33.70 26.79
C ALA A 83 2.90 -33.26 28.03
N LYS A 84 2.40 -34.24 28.80
CA LYS A 84 2.49 -34.14 30.26
C LYS A 84 3.95 -33.87 30.61
N ILE A 85 4.27 -32.74 31.22
CA ILE A 85 5.42 -32.71 32.11
C ILE A 85 5.02 -33.62 33.28
N ASP A 86 5.72 -34.74 33.47
CA ASP A 86 5.39 -35.64 34.60
C ASP A 86 5.59 -34.94 35.95
N GLY A 87 6.45 -33.92 36.02
CA GLY A 87 6.47 -32.90 37.07
C GLY A 87 5.15 -32.12 37.18
N LEU A 88 4.92 -31.10 36.32
CA LEU A 88 3.74 -30.21 36.39
C LEU A 88 2.40 -30.95 36.56
N THR A 89 2.18 -32.07 35.87
CA THR A 89 0.89 -32.77 35.93
C THR A 89 0.71 -33.58 37.21
N THR A 90 1.80 -34.01 37.85
CA THR A 90 1.80 -34.64 39.19
C THR A 90 1.74 -33.57 40.28
N ASP A 91 2.58 -32.54 40.20
CA ASP A 91 2.68 -31.43 41.15
C ASP A 91 1.34 -30.68 41.29
N LEU A 92 0.68 -30.35 40.17
CA LEU A 92 -0.62 -29.64 40.15
C LEU A 92 -1.83 -30.58 40.09
N LYS A 93 -1.63 -31.91 40.13
CA LYS A 93 -2.69 -32.94 40.07
C LYS A 93 -3.68 -32.74 38.91
N LEU A 94 -3.14 -32.57 37.70
CA LEU A 94 -3.89 -32.24 36.48
C LEU A 94 -4.58 -33.47 35.89
N THR A 95 -5.68 -33.89 36.51
CA THR A 95 -6.48 -35.06 36.10
C THR A 95 -7.60 -34.73 35.11
N GLY A 96 -7.88 -35.66 34.19
CA GLY A 96 -8.96 -35.55 33.21
C GLY A 96 -8.81 -34.31 32.29
N ASN A 97 -9.94 -33.66 32.00
CA ASN A 97 -10.01 -32.53 31.07
C ASN A 97 -9.38 -31.22 31.59
N LYS A 98 -8.97 -31.14 32.87
CA LYS A 98 -8.38 -29.93 33.47
C LYS A 98 -7.19 -29.39 32.68
N TYR A 99 -6.39 -30.31 32.14
CA TYR A 99 -5.26 -29.97 31.29
C TYR A 99 -5.69 -29.27 29.99
N ASN A 100 -6.63 -29.87 29.26
CA ASN A 100 -7.16 -29.31 28.02
C ASN A 100 -7.83 -27.94 28.25
N ILE A 101 -8.55 -27.79 29.37
CA ILE A 101 -9.15 -26.50 29.76
C ILE A 101 -8.07 -25.42 29.92
N ALA A 102 -6.95 -25.71 30.58
CA ALA A 102 -5.85 -24.75 30.72
C ALA A 102 -5.21 -24.32 29.38
N LEU A 103 -5.27 -25.19 28.37
CA LEU A 103 -4.81 -24.91 27.01
C LEU A 103 -5.81 -24.05 26.25
N THR A 104 -7.10 -24.42 26.28
CA THR A 104 -8.19 -23.69 25.64
C THR A 104 -8.33 -22.26 26.16
N VAL A 105 -8.20 -22.05 27.48
CA VAL A 105 -8.40 -20.76 28.13
C VAL A 105 -7.41 -19.67 27.68
N PHE A 106 -6.17 -20.04 27.33
CA PHE A 106 -5.20 -19.11 26.72
C PHE A 106 -5.75 -18.49 25.42
N TYR A 107 -6.26 -19.33 24.51
CA TYR A 107 -6.77 -18.89 23.21
C TYR A 107 -8.02 -18.00 23.31
N ILE A 108 -8.85 -18.17 24.34
CA ILE A 108 -10.05 -17.35 24.54
C ILE A 108 -9.67 -15.87 24.67
N LEU A 109 -8.76 -15.55 25.60
CA LEU A 109 -8.33 -14.15 25.78
C LEU A 109 -7.42 -13.66 24.65
N TYR A 110 -6.59 -14.54 24.08
CA TYR A 110 -5.79 -14.23 22.90
C TYR A 110 -6.65 -13.68 21.76
N ILE A 111 -7.71 -14.40 21.40
CA ILE A 111 -8.62 -14.07 20.28
C ILE A 111 -9.44 -12.80 20.59
N LEU A 112 -9.88 -12.62 21.83
CA LEU A 112 -10.68 -11.46 22.24
C LEU A 112 -9.87 -10.16 22.29
N ILE A 113 -8.58 -10.22 22.66
CA ILE A 113 -7.74 -9.03 22.86
C ILE A 113 -6.97 -8.62 21.60
N ASP A 114 -6.76 -9.51 20.62
CA ASP A 114 -6.08 -9.21 19.36
C ASP A 114 -6.66 -7.97 18.64
N ILE A 115 -7.98 -7.90 18.43
CA ILE A 115 -8.62 -6.74 17.76
C ILE A 115 -8.47 -5.43 18.58
N PRO A 116 -8.86 -5.36 19.88
CA PRO A 116 -8.63 -4.16 20.71
C PRO A 116 -7.17 -3.74 20.84
N SER A 117 -6.25 -4.70 20.96
CA SER A 117 -4.80 -4.46 21.06
C SER A 117 -4.24 -3.81 19.80
N ASN A 118 -4.71 -4.23 18.62
CA ASN A 118 -4.32 -3.61 17.35
C ASN A 118 -4.84 -2.17 17.19
N TRP A 119 -5.94 -1.81 17.86
CA TRP A 119 -6.37 -0.41 17.97
C TRP A 119 -5.50 0.37 18.97
N LEU A 120 -5.19 -0.23 20.13
CA LEU A 120 -4.37 0.41 21.18
C LEU A 120 -2.93 0.68 20.71
N LEU A 121 -2.36 -0.19 19.87
CA LEU A 121 -1.04 0.02 19.25
C LEU A 121 -0.94 1.36 18.52
N LYS A 122 -2.03 1.81 17.87
CA LYS A 122 -2.03 3.12 17.20
C LYS A 122 -2.03 4.29 18.18
N ILE A 123 -2.72 4.16 19.32
CA ILE A 123 -2.84 5.21 20.33
C ILE A 123 -1.52 5.37 21.11
N VAL A 124 -0.89 4.26 21.48
CA VAL A 124 0.33 4.24 22.31
C VAL A 124 1.62 4.40 21.49
N GLY A 125 1.60 3.99 20.21
CA GLY A 125 2.78 3.85 19.37
C GLY A 125 3.38 2.45 19.46
N GLY A 126 3.74 1.86 18.31
CA GLY A 126 4.23 0.48 18.28
C GLY A 126 5.61 0.29 18.91
N GLY A 127 6.43 1.34 18.94
CA GLY A 127 7.75 1.40 19.58
C GLY A 127 7.72 1.01 21.05
N LYS A 128 6.79 1.60 21.80
CA LYS A 128 6.57 1.30 23.23
C LYS A 128 5.64 0.11 23.46
N TYR A 129 4.59 -0.02 22.64
CA TYR A 129 3.53 -0.99 22.90
C TYR A 129 3.96 -2.45 22.66
N LEU A 130 4.70 -2.73 21.58
CA LEU A 130 5.14 -4.11 21.29
C LEU A 130 6.13 -4.64 22.35
N PRO A 131 7.14 -3.88 22.80
CA PRO A 131 8.00 -4.32 23.91
C PRO A 131 7.28 -4.34 25.27
N PHE A 132 6.27 -3.49 25.51
CA PHE A 132 5.45 -3.56 26.72
C PHE A 132 4.67 -4.88 26.80
N LEU A 133 4.04 -5.33 25.70
CA LEU A 133 3.39 -6.64 25.64
C LEU A 133 4.39 -7.78 25.93
N ALA A 134 5.59 -7.69 25.37
CA ALA A 134 6.67 -8.66 25.59
C ALA A 134 7.16 -8.71 27.04
N LEU A 135 7.33 -7.55 27.67
CA LEU A 135 7.66 -7.44 29.08
C LEU A 135 6.56 -8.06 29.95
N ALA A 136 5.29 -7.75 29.66
CA ALA A 136 4.15 -8.25 30.40
C ALA A 136 4.00 -9.78 30.29
N TRP A 137 4.06 -10.37 29.08
CA TRP A 137 3.97 -11.83 28.96
C TRP A 137 5.24 -12.53 29.49
N GLY A 138 6.44 -11.94 29.36
CA GLY A 138 7.68 -12.49 29.90
C GLY A 138 7.67 -12.59 31.44
N ILE A 139 7.15 -11.56 32.11
CA ILE A 139 6.90 -11.57 33.56
C ILE A 139 5.90 -12.67 33.94
N VAL A 140 4.77 -12.77 33.22
CA VAL A 140 3.76 -13.82 33.46
C VAL A 140 4.31 -15.22 33.19
N GLY A 141 5.15 -15.39 32.18
CA GLY A 141 5.87 -16.63 31.86
C GLY A 141 6.79 -17.05 32.99
N THR A 142 7.64 -16.13 33.49
CA THR A 142 8.49 -16.35 34.66
C THR A 142 7.66 -16.75 35.89
N CYS A 143 6.54 -16.06 36.13
CA CYS A 143 5.63 -16.38 37.24
C CYS A 143 4.99 -17.77 37.09
N MET A 144 4.76 -18.26 35.86
CA MET A 144 4.18 -19.59 35.62
C MET A 144 5.07 -20.73 36.15
N GLY A 145 6.40 -20.54 36.20
CA GLY A 145 7.33 -21.47 36.86
C GLY A 145 7.12 -21.60 38.38
N ALA A 146 6.58 -20.58 39.04
CA ALA A 146 6.35 -20.57 40.49
C ALA A 146 4.97 -21.13 40.92
N VAL A 147 4.13 -21.53 39.96
CA VAL A 147 2.73 -21.95 40.22
C VAL A 147 2.67 -23.31 40.92
N LYS A 148 1.92 -23.38 42.02
CA LYS A 148 1.69 -24.61 42.82
C LYS A 148 0.24 -25.12 42.80
N SER A 149 -0.65 -24.51 42.02
CA SER A 149 -2.07 -24.86 42.00
C SER A 149 -2.70 -24.75 40.61
N TYR A 150 -3.72 -25.57 40.35
CA TYR A 150 -4.48 -25.52 39.09
C TYR A 150 -5.10 -24.14 38.83
N GLY A 151 -5.65 -23.49 39.85
CA GLY A 151 -6.19 -22.13 39.73
C GLY A 151 -5.14 -21.11 39.32
N GLY A 152 -3.94 -21.17 39.91
CA GLY A 152 -2.81 -20.33 39.51
C GLY A 152 -2.39 -20.57 38.05
N LEU A 153 -2.39 -21.82 37.59
CA LEU A 153 -2.07 -22.14 36.19
C LEU A 153 -3.10 -21.54 35.23
N ILE A 154 -4.40 -21.61 35.56
CA ILE A 154 -5.47 -21.00 34.77
C ILE A 154 -5.31 -19.47 34.72
N VAL A 155 -5.06 -18.81 35.85
CA VAL A 155 -4.87 -17.35 35.89
C VAL A 155 -3.63 -16.92 35.10
N CYS A 156 -2.49 -17.59 35.27
CA CYS A 156 -1.30 -17.33 34.46
C CYS A 156 -1.56 -17.55 32.96
N ARG A 157 -2.31 -18.59 32.58
CA ARG A 157 -2.70 -18.86 31.18
C ARG A 157 -3.61 -17.78 30.60
N MET A 158 -4.55 -17.27 31.40
CA MET A 158 -5.41 -16.14 31.02
C MET A 158 -4.60 -14.87 30.80
N LEU A 159 -3.74 -14.51 31.75
CA LEU A 159 -2.88 -13.33 31.66
C LEU A 159 -1.89 -13.43 30.50
N LEU A 160 -1.31 -14.61 30.24
CA LEU A 160 -0.42 -14.84 29.11
C LEU A 160 -1.16 -14.61 27.78
N GLY A 161 -2.36 -15.19 27.61
CA GLY A 161 -3.18 -14.97 26.42
C GLY A 161 -3.58 -13.50 26.23
N ALA A 162 -3.84 -12.78 27.32
CA ALA A 162 -4.14 -11.36 27.29
C ALA A 162 -2.93 -10.48 26.91
N CYS A 163 -1.73 -10.78 27.42
CA CYS A 163 -0.52 -10.01 27.11
C CYS A 163 0.02 -10.33 25.71
N GLU A 164 -0.17 -11.56 25.22
CA GLU A 164 0.39 -11.99 23.94
C GLU A 164 -0.57 -11.76 22.75
N GLY A 165 -1.88 -11.69 23.00
CA GLY A 165 -2.96 -11.73 22.01
C GLY A 165 -2.78 -10.82 20.79
N GLY A 166 -2.35 -9.57 21.00
CA GLY A 166 -2.17 -8.61 19.92
C GLY A 166 -0.76 -8.41 19.41
N MET A 167 0.24 -9.22 19.82
CA MET A 167 1.59 -9.08 19.25
C MET A 167 1.59 -9.41 17.75
N PHE A 168 0.95 -10.50 17.33
CA PHE A 168 1.06 -10.96 15.95
C PHE A 168 0.43 -9.99 14.96
N GLY A 169 -0.81 -9.57 15.20
CA GLY A 169 -1.45 -8.50 14.43
C GLY A 169 -0.67 -7.19 14.53
N GLY A 170 -0.16 -6.88 15.73
CA GLY A 170 0.52 -5.62 16.02
C GLY A 170 1.85 -5.46 15.28
N ILE A 171 2.65 -6.53 15.17
CA ILE A 171 3.90 -6.53 14.40
C ILE A 171 3.62 -6.37 12.91
N ILE A 172 2.59 -7.02 12.37
CA ILE A 172 2.21 -6.86 10.95
C ILE A 172 1.75 -5.43 10.67
N LEU A 173 0.93 -4.87 11.57
CA LEU A 173 0.46 -3.49 11.48
C LEU A 173 1.63 -2.50 11.56
N TYR A 174 2.52 -2.67 12.53
CA TYR A 174 3.73 -1.87 12.72
C TYR A 174 4.66 -1.94 11.50
N LEU A 175 5.02 -3.13 11.00
CA LEU A 175 5.81 -3.27 9.78
C LEU A 175 5.13 -2.60 8.57
N SER A 176 3.80 -2.62 8.49
CA SER A 176 3.06 -1.93 7.44
C SER A 176 3.05 -0.38 7.54
N MET A 177 3.56 0.19 8.64
CA MET A 177 3.80 1.63 8.81
C MET A 177 5.20 2.07 8.34
N TYR A 178 6.16 1.15 8.20
CA TYR A 178 7.55 1.48 7.82
C TYR A 178 7.92 1.07 6.39
N TYR A 179 7.17 0.15 5.76
CA TYR A 179 7.57 -0.46 4.49
C TYR A 179 6.47 -0.41 3.41
N ARG A 180 6.86 -0.03 2.17
CA ARG A 180 5.99 -0.08 0.97
C ARG A 180 5.38 -1.49 0.77
N ARG A 181 4.16 -1.57 0.24
CA ARG A 181 3.35 -2.79 -0.01
C ARG A 181 4.07 -3.90 -0.79
N HIS A 182 5.07 -3.52 -1.59
CA HIS A 182 5.85 -4.41 -2.46
C HIS A 182 7.20 -4.85 -1.88
N ASN A 183 7.57 -4.33 -0.70
CA ASN A 183 8.76 -4.67 0.07
C ASN A 183 8.38 -5.34 1.41
N LEU A 184 7.12 -5.21 1.84
CA LEU A 184 6.63 -5.73 3.13
C LEU A 184 6.70 -7.27 3.25
N MET A 185 6.53 -8.05 2.17
CA MET A 185 6.41 -9.51 2.27
C MET A 185 7.69 -10.19 2.71
N PHE A 186 8.85 -9.80 2.17
CA PHE A 186 10.15 -10.35 2.57
C PHE A 186 10.41 -10.16 4.08
N ARG A 187 9.97 -9.03 4.63
CA ARG A 187 10.13 -8.66 6.05
C ARG A 187 9.16 -9.40 6.96
N LEU A 188 7.91 -9.58 6.52
CA LEU A 188 6.98 -10.52 7.14
C LEU A 188 7.48 -11.96 7.07
N GLY A 189 8.22 -12.33 6.03
CA GLY A 189 8.91 -13.62 5.91
C GLY A 189 10.04 -13.81 6.91
N ILE A 190 10.92 -12.81 7.09
CA ILE A 190 11.97 -12.81 8.12
C ILE A 190 11.36 -12.92 9.52
N PHE A 191 10.33 -12.12 9.82
CA PHE A 191 9.58 -12.23 11.06
C PHE A 191 9.02 -13.65 11.23
N TYR A 192 8.24 -14.15 10.27
CA TYR A 192 7.52 -15.41 10.42
C TYR A 192 8.44 -16.64 10.45
N CYS A 193 9.64 -16.61 9.84
CA CYS A 193 10.54 -17.76 9.85
C CYS A 193 11.13 -18.06 11.24
N ALA A 194 11.02 -17.15 12.22
CA ALA A 194 11.31 -17.46 13.61
C ALA A 194 10.45 -18.60 14.17
N ALA A 195 9.24 -18.81 13.65
CA ALA A 195 8.33 -19.89 14.07
C ALA A 195 8.90 -21.31 13.83
N PRO A 196 9.24 -21.71 12.58
CA PRO A 196 9.90 -22.99 12.34
C PRO A 196 11.31 -23.04 12.94
N LEU A 197 12.02 -21.90 13.07
CA LEU A 197 13.33 -21.88 13.72
C LEU A 197 13.24 -22.23 15.22
N SER A 198 12.27 -21.67 15.94
CA SER A 198 11.94 -22.07 17.31
C SER A 198 11.50 -23.54 17.36
N GLY A 199 10.67 -24.00 16.43
CA GLY A 199 10.30 -25.42 16.32
C GLY A 199 11.48 -26.39 16.12
N ALA A 200 12.61 -25.90 15.59
CA ALA A 200 13.85 -26.66 15.46
C ALA A 200 14.67 -26.66 16.77
N PHE A 201 14.82 -25.53 17.47
CA PHE A 201 15.73 -25.40 18.61
C PHE A 201 15.08 -25.45 20.01
N GLY A 202 13.83 -25.00 20.16
CA GLY A 202 13.14 -24.88 21.45
C GLY A 202 13.01 -26.22 22.18
N GLY A 203 12.69 -27.31 21.48
CA GLY A 203 12.63 -28.65 22.07
C GLY A 203 13.98 -29.17 22.58
N LEU A 204 15.10 -28.74 21.99
CA LEU A 204 16.45 -29.09 22.46
C LEU A 204 16.85 -28.22 23.67
N LEU A 205 16.56 -26.93 23.62
CA LEU A 205 16.83 -25.98 24.72
C LEU A 205 16.04 -26.36 25.99
N ALA A 206 14.75 -26.68 25.84
CA ALA A 206 13.92 -27.19 26.93
C ALA A 206 14.39 -28.56 27.47
N THR A 207 15.04 -29.39 26.65
CA THR A 207 15.64 -30.65 27.11
C THR A 207 16.83 -30.37 28.03
N GLY A 208 17.74 -29.46 27.65
CA GLY A 208 18.88 -29.08 28.47
C GLY A 208 18.52 -28.34 29.77
N LEU A 209 17.58 -27.39 29.71
CA LEU A 209 17.12 -26.66 30.91
C LEU A 209 16.42 -27.56 31.94
N ALA A 210 15.77 -28.64 31.50
CA ALA A 210 15.06 -29.56 32.39
C ALA A 210 15.98 -30.51 33.19
N GLU A 211 17.27 -30.62 32.85
CA GLU A 211 18.24 -31.36 33.68
C GLU A 211 18.62 -30.58 34.95
N ILE A 212 18.36 -29.27 34.99
CA ILE A 212 18.67 -28.39 36.12
C ILE A 212 17.79 -28.72 37.33
N ASN A 213 18.46 -29.04 38.44
CA ASN A 213 17.83 -29.33 39.73
C ASN A 213 18.55 -28.53 40.82
N TYR A 214 18.01 -27.34 41.14
CA TYR A 214 18.63 -26.40 42.08
C TYR A 214 17.57 -25.57 42.83
N GLY A 215 17.90 -25.09 44.03
CA GLY A 215 17.07 -24.14 44.78
C GLY A 215 15.69 -24.65 45.24
N GLY A 216 15.48 -25.96 45.33
CA GLY A 216 14.19 -26.57 45.69
C GLY A 216 13.20 -26.71 44.54
N TYR A 217 13.54 -26.26 43.33
CA TYR A 217 12.78 -26.47 42.11
C TYR A 217 13.40 -27.58 41.26
N LYS A 218 12.56 -28.52 40.76
CA LYS A 218 13.00 -29.70 40.00
C LYS A 218 12.57 -29.62 38.53
N SER A 219 13.54 -29.60 37.62
CA SER A 219 13.36 -29.66 36.16
C SER A 219 12.50 -28.56 35.53
N TRP A 220 11.17 -28.65 35.64
CA TRP A 220 10.26 -27.88 34.80
C TRP A 220 10.14 -26.38 35.12
N PRO A 221 10.27 -25.90 36.38
CA PRO A 221 10.20 -24.48 36.70
C PRO A 221 11.35 -23.68 36.08
N TRP A 222 12.53 -24.30 35.97
CA TRP A 222 13.74 -23.68 35.44
C TRP A 222 13.62 -23.27 33.96
N ILE A 223 12.84 -24.02 33.17
CA ILE A 223 12.50 -23.67 31.79
C ILE A 223 11.84 -22.28 31.76
N PHE A 224 10.72 -22.14 32.49
CA PHE A 224 9.95 -20.90 32.56
C PHE A 224 10.70 -19.73 33.20
N PHE A 225 11.58 -19.99 34.18
CA PHE A 225 12.40 -18.95 34.79
C PHE A 225 13.46 -18.40 33.83
N VAL A 226 14.20 -19.26 33.14
CA VAL A 226 15.30 -18.84 32.25
C VAL A 226 14.76 -18.17 30.98
N GLU A 227 13.75 -18.76 30.35
CA GLU A 227 13.17 -18.23 29.11
C GLU A 227 12.37 -16.94 29.36
N GLY A 228 11.53 -16.92 30.40
CA GLY A 228 10.81 -15.72 30.80
C GLY A 228 11.74 -14.56 31.15
N ALA A 229 12.86 -14.82 31.86
CA ALA A 229 13.88 -13.81 32.13
C ALA A 229 14.59 -13.31 30.86
N MET A 230 14.93 -14.21 29.93
CA MET A 230 15.50 -13.84 28.62
C MET A 230 14.53 -12.95 27.82
N THR A 231 13.24 -13.30 27.81
CA THR A 231 12.18 -12.50 27.18
C THR A 231 12.04 -11.12 27.82
N VAL A 232 12.07 -11.03 29.16
CA VAL A 232 12.07 -9.74 29.90
C VAL A 232 13.27 -8.87 29.52
N LEU A 233 14.49 -9.43 29.47
CA LEU A 233 15.70 -8.69 29.10
C LEU A 233 15.64 -8.15 27.66
N VAL A 234 15.20 -8.97 26.70
CA VAL A 234 15.05 -8.55 25.29
C VAL A 234 13.91 -7.55 25.12
N ALA A 235 12.82 -7.67 25.89
CA ALA A 235 11.74 -6.68 25.91
C ALA A 235 12.21 -5.31 26.43
N ILE A 236 12.97 -5.29 27.53
CA ILE A 236 13.55 -4.05 28.07
C ILE A 236 14.49 -3.41 27.05
N ALA A 237 15.36 -4.19 26.41
CA ALA A 237 16.24 -3.67 25.35
C ALA A 237 15.44 -3.11 24.17
N ALA A 238 14.46 -3.87 23.66
CA ALA A 238 13.62 -3.44 22.54
C ALA A 238 12.86 -2.14 22.85
N PHE A 239 12.43 -1.91 24.11
CA PHE A 239 11.76 -0.66 24.52
C PHE A 239 12.61 0.60 24.30
N PHE A 240 13.94 0.50 24.37
CA PHE A 240 14.84 1.63 24.11
C PHE A 240 15.23 1.78 22.63
N PHE A 241 15.22 0.70 21.85
CA PHE A 241 15.69 0.70 20.47
C PHE A 241 14.58 0.74 19.39
N LEU A 242 13.33 0.36 19.70
CA LEU A 242 12.23 0.35 18.72
C LEU A 242 11.60 1.76 18.57
N PRO A 243 11.56 2.37 17.37
CA PRO A 243 10.92 3.68 17.16
C PRO A 243 9.38 3.61 17.18
N ASP A 244 8.70 4.68 17.62
CA ASP A 244 7.23 4.70 17.65
C ASP A 244 6.60 4.83 16.25
N THR A 245 7.06 5.78 15.44
CA THR A 245 6.59 6.04 14.06
C THR A 245 7.77 6.45 13.16
N PRO A 246 7.67 6.29 11.81
CA PRO A 246 8.75 6.68 10.90
C PRO A 246 9.17 8.15 11.03
N GLY A 247 8.23 9.06 11.29
CA GLY A 247 8.50 10.48 11.54
C GLY A 247 9.08 10.81 12.93
N LYS A 248 9.29 9.82 13.80
CA LYS A 248 9.92 9.95 15.13
C LYS A 248 11.18 9.09 15.27
N ALA A 249 11.65 8.48 14.18
CA ALA A 249 12.76 7.54 14.18
C ALA A 249 14.12 8.26 14.22
N LYS A 250 14.71 8.36 15.42
CA LYS A 250 15.96 9.09 15.71
C LYS A 250 17.20 8.67 14.90
N PHE A 251 17.20 7.50 14.25
CA PHE A 251 18.31 7.01 13.42
C PHE A 251 18.21 7.44 11.94
N LEU A 252 17.10 8.07 11.54
CA LEU A 252 16.89 8.67 10.23
C LEU A 252 17.14 10.18 10.32
N THR A 253 17.71 10.77 9.29
CA THR A 253 17.75 12.24 9.17
C THR A 253 16.35 12.79 8.90
N GLU A 254 16.09 14.07 9.18
CA GLU A 254 14.78 14.71 8.93
C GLU A 254 14.34 14.57 7.46
N GLU A 255 15.31 14.66 6.54
CA GLU A 255 15.18 14.41 5.11
C GLU A 255 14.75 12.95 4.78
N GLU A 256 15.37 11.95 5.42
CA GLU A 256 15.00 10.53 5.25
C GLU A 256 13.62 10.23 5.87
N GLN A 257 13.28 10.84 7.02
CA GLN A 257 11.97 10.74 7.67
C GLN A 257 10.88 11.33 6.78
N TRP A 258 11.12 12.50 6.17
CA TRP A 258 10.20 13.13 5.23
C TRP A 258 10.00 12.25 4.00
N TYR A 259 11.08 11.77 3.38
CA TYR A 259 11.02 10.92 2.18
C TYR A 259 10.17 9.66 2.41
N ILE A 260 10.44 8.90 3.49
CA ILE A 260 9.66 7.70 3.84
C ILE A 260 8.18 8.04 4.04
N THR A 261 7.91 9.11 4.79
CA THR A 261 6.55 9.53 5.12
C THR A 261 5.77 10.01 3.90
N HIS A 262 6.44 10.61 2.91
CA HIS A 262 5.87 11.00 1.63
C HIS A 262 5.58 9.78 0.75
N VAL A 263 6.60 8.94 0.52
CA VAL A 263 6.54 7.71 -0.28
C VAL A 263 5.45 6.74 0.18
N LEU A 264 5.26 6.58 1.49
CA LEU A 264 4.23 5.70 2.04
C LEU A 264 2.80 6.22 1.77
N ARG A 265 2.60 7.55 1.64
CA ARG A 265 1.30 8.14 1.25
C ARG A 265 1.00 7.90 -0.22
N GLU A 266 1.99 8.01 -1.09
CA GLU A 266 1.81 7.72 -2.52
C GLU A 266 1.42 6.25 -2.75
N ASP A 267 2.06 5.30 -2.03
CA ASP A 267 1.69 3.88 -2.06
C ASP A 267 0.32 3.60 -1.38
N LEU A 268 -0.30 4.58 -0.71
CA LEU A 268 -1.69 4.57 -0.25
C LEU A 268 -2.68 5.12 -1.29
N GLY A 269 -2.23 5.90 -2.28
CA GLY A 269 -2.99 6.24 -3.49
C GLY A 269 -4.22 7.11 -3.27
N GLY A 270 -4.18 8.02 -2.28
CA GLY A 270 -5.30 8.89 -1.90
C GLY A 270 -6.38 8.21 -1.04
N ALA A 271 -6.12 7.02 -0.50
CA ALA A 271 -7.09 6.26 0.30
C ALA A 271 -7.30 6.80 1.73
N THR A 272 -6.57 7.83 2.14
CA THR A 272 -6.63 8.52 3.45
C THR A 272 -6.65 10.03 3.20
N SER A 273 -7.59 10.76 3.80
CA SER A 273 -7.71 12.22 3.61
C SER A 273 -6.83 13.06 4.55
N GLU A 274 -6.19 12.46 5.54
CA GLU A 274 -5.49 13.20 6.60
C GLU A 274 -3.96 13.22 6.44
N ASN A 275 -3.37 14.36 6.81
CA ASN A 275 -1.98 14.73 6.49
C ASN A 275 -0.91 14.03 7.35
N LYS A 276 -1.27 13.14 8.28
CA LYS A 276 -0.34 12.25 9.02
C LYS A 276 -1.06 10.95 9.40
N VAL A 277 -0.32 9.84 9.45
CA VAL A 277 -0.81 8.54 9.99
C VAL A 277 -1.25 8.68 11.46
N ASP A 278 -0.60 9.60 12.19
CA ASP A 278 -0.87 9.96 13.58
C ASP A 278 -2.25 10.63 13.77
N ASP A 279 -2.80 11.31 12.75
CA ASP A 279 -4.02 12.12 12.89
C ASP A 279 -5.33 11.32 12.70
N GLU A 280 -5.31 10.26 11.85
CA GLU A 280 -6.51 9.49 11.47
C GLU A 280 -7.28 9.01 12.73
N LYS A 281 -8.55 9.41 12.86
CA LYS A 281 -9.40 9.19 14.05
C LYS A 281 -10.19 7.88 14.01
N PHE A 282 -10.37 7.26 15.17
CA PHE A 282 -11.11 5.99 15.27
C PHE A 282 -12.57 6.17 14.81
N SER A 283 -13.02 5.30 13.92
CA SER A 283 -14.38 5.33 13.36
C SER A 283 -15.00 3.94 13.33
N TRP A 284 -16.17 3.80 13.94
CA TRP A 284 -17.00 2.59 13.84
C TRP A 284 -17.42 2.26 12.39
N SER A 285 -17.46 3.26 11.51
CA SER A 285 -17.67 3.05 10.07
C SER A 285 -16.50 2.29 9.45
N ALA A 286 -15.26 2.62 9.80
CA ALA A 286 -14.06 1.90 9.35
C ALA A 286 -14.05 0.45 9.87
N VAL A 287 -14.42 0.21 11.13
CA VAL A 287 -14.56 -1.14 11.70
C VAL A 287 -15.58 -1.97 10.90
N ARG A 288 -16.77 -1.42 10.65
CA ARG A 288 -17.81 -2.09 9.84
C ARG A 288 -17.34 -2.34 8.40
N MET A 289 -16.61 -1.39 7.80
CA MET A 289 -16.07 -1.51 6.45
C MET A 289 -14.99 -2.61 6.34
N ALA A 290 -14.19 -2.80 7.39
CA ALA A 290 -13.18 -3.85 7.47
C ALA A 290 -13.80 -5.25 7.58
N LEU A 291 -14.77 -5.42 8.48
CA LEU A 291 -15.41 -6.71 8.76
C LEU A 291 -16.31 -7.18 7.61
N LEU A 292 -17.00 -6.26 6.93
CA LEU A 292 -17.85 -6.58 5.78
C LEU A 292 -17.10 -6.61 4.43
N ASN A 293 -15.76 -6.48 4.43
CA ASN A 293 -14.98 -6.62 3.20
C ASN A 293 -14.82 -8.10 2.85
N ILE A 294 -15.26 -8.47 1.64
CA ILE A 294 -15.14 -9.84 1.11
C ILE A 294 -13.68 -10.35 1.07
N ASN A 295 -12.70 -9.45 0.88
CA ASN A 295 -11.29 -9.83 0.98
C ASN A 295 -10.89 -10.15 2.43
N THR A 296 -11.38 -9.41 3.43
CA THR A 296 -11.17 -9.73 4.84
C THR A 296 -11.77 -11.10 5.16
N ILE A 297 -13.06 -11.30 4.88
CA ILE A 297 -13.74 -12.57 5.19
C ILE A 297 -13.07 -13.74 4.48
N GLY A 298 -12.89 -13.64 3.15
CA GLY A 298 -12.31 -14.71 2.33
C GLY A 298 -10.87 -15.06 2.72
N LEU A 299 -10.01 -14.06 2.98
CA LEU A 299 -8.63 -14.33 3.40
C LEU A 299 -8.51 -14.69 4.89
N SER A 300 -9.50 -14.37 5.73
CA SER A 300 -9.57 -14.85 7.13
C SER A 300 -9.96 -16.32 7.20
N VAL A 301 -10.97 -16.74 6.43
CA VAL A 301 -11.32 -18.16 6.29
C VAL A 301 -10.16 -18.95 5.67
N ASN A 302 -9.47 -18.39 4.67
CA ASN A 302 -8.28 -19.04 4.11
C ASN A 302 -7.15 -19.19 5.15
N PHE A 303 -6.92 -18.17 5.98
CA PHE A 303 -5.91 -18.20 7.04
C PHE A 303 -6.24 -19.23 8.12
N PHE A 304 -7.51 -19.34 8.54
CA PHE A 304 -8.00 -20.42 9.41
C PHE A 304 -7.72 -21.82 8.83
N LEU A 305 -8.05 -22.06 7.55
CA LEU A 305 -7.80 -23.34 6.88
C LEU A 305 -6.31 -23.66 6.69
N ILE A 306 -5.45 -22.65 6.60
CA ILE A 306 -3.99 -22.80 6.55
C ILE A 306 -3.41 -23.07 7.95
N LEU A 307 -3.98 -22.47 9.00
CA LEU A 307 -3.49 -22.64 10.36
C LEU A 307 -3.84 -24.01 10.95
N ILE A 308 -4.95 -24.65 10.59
CA ILE A 308 -5.27 -26.03 11.02
C ILE A 308 -4.10 -27.01 10.75
N PRO A 309 -3.62 -27.19 9.51
CA PRO A 309 -2.49 -28.08 9.22
C PRO A 309 -1.14 -27.55 9.71
N ILE A 310 -0.93 -26.24 9.87
CA ILE A 310 0.30 -25.69 10.48
C ILE A 310 0.37 -26.05 11.97
N TYR A 311 -0.72 -25.81 12.72
CA TYR A 311 -0.80 -26.22 14.11
C TYR A 311 -0.72 -27.74 14.21
N SER A 312 -1.56 -28.50 13.50
CA SER A 312 -1.49 -29.97 13.52
C SER A 312 -0.08 -30.52 13.23
N TYR A 313 0.65 -29.92 12.29
CA TYR A 313 2.05 -30.29 12.04
C TYR A 313 2.97 -29.93 13.22
N SER A 314 3.00 -28.65 13.61
CA SER A 314 3.88 -28.12 14.66
C SER A 314 3.63 -28.74 16.03
N LEU A 315 2.37 -29.14 16.26
CA LEU A 315 1.96 -30.02 17.34
C LEU A 315 2.53 -31.42 17.06
N PHE A 316 1.86 -32.23 16.23
CA PHE A 316 2.00 -33.68 16.27
C PHE A 316 3.27 -34.24 15.61
N LEU A 317 4.17 -33.43 15.01
CA LEU A 317 5.40 -33.89 14.34
C LEU A 317 6.27 -34.85 15.19
N PRO A 318 6.61 -34.59 16.48
CA PRO A 318 7.38 -35.55 17.27
C PRO A 318 6.64 -36.87 17.50
N SER A 319 5.30 -36.82 17.60
CA SER A 319 4.44 -38.01 17.74
C SER A 319 4.40 -38.83 16.45
N ILE A 320 4.33 -38.15 15.30
CA ILE A 320 4.36 -38.77 13.97
C ILE A 320 5.71 -39.47 13.77
N ILE A 321 6.83 -38.81 14.08
CA ILE A 321 8.18 -39.36 13.96
C ILE A 321 8.41 -40.51 14.96
N SER A 322 7.97 -40.39 16.21
CA SER A 322 8.07 -41.50 17.17
C SER A 322 7.21 -42.71 16.75
N GLY A 323 6.07 -42.47 16.09
CA GLY A 323 5.25 -43.49 15.43
C GLY A 323 5.93 -44.22 14.26
N LEU A 324 7.09 -43.76 13.78
CA LEU A 324 7.93 -44.46 12.80
C LEU A 324 8.89 -45.48 13.42
N GLY A 325 8.95 -45.56 14.76
CA GLY A 325 9.83 -46.48 15.52
C GLY A 325 11.03 -45.80 16.21
N TYR A 326 11.20 -44.48 16.09
CA TYR A 326 12.32 -43.77 16.72
C TYR A 326 12.10 -43.56 18.22
N LYS A 327 13.17 -43.77 19.01
CA LYS A 327 13.24 -43.39 20.44
C LYS A 327 13.00 -41.89 20.59
N ARG A 328 12.36 -41.46 21.68
CA ARG A 328 11.82 -40.09 21.81
C ARG A 328 12.83 -38.96 21.62
N ILE A 329 14.01 -39.02 22.26
CA ILE A 329 15.06 -37.99 22.12
C ILE A 329 15.52 -37.92 20.67
N THR A 330 15.76 -39.08 20.05
CA THR A 330 16.09 -39.21 18.63
C THR A 330 14.97 -38.68 17.72
N ALA A 331 13.70 -38.92 18.06
CA ALA A 331 12.54 -38.40 17.32
C ALA A 331 12.46 -36.87 17.39
N GLN A 332 12.80 -36.26 18.53
CA GLN A 332 12.93 -34.81 18.67
C GLN A 332 14.10 -34.26 17.83
N LEU A 333 15.25 -34.93 17.80
CA LEU A 333 16.35 -34.55 16.91
C LEU A 333 15.95 -34.63 15.42
N PHE A 334 15.13 -35.62 15.06
CA PHE A 334 14.54 -35.74 13.72
C PHE A 334 13.43 -34.71 13.41
N THR A 335 12.97 -33.89 14.36
CA THR A 335 12.11 -32.72 14.03
C THR A 335 12.93 -31.54 13.50
N VAL A 336 14.24 -31.50 13.75
CA VAL A 336 15.11 -30.37 13.34
C VAL A 336 15.17 -30.21 11.82
N PRO A 337 15.46 -31.24 11.00
CA PRO A 337 15.65 -31.05 9.57
C PRO A 337 14.39 -30.58 8.80
N PRO A 338 13.18 -31.13 9.05
CA PRO A 338 11.96 -30.63 8.41
C PRO A 338 11.65 -29.16 8.76
N ASN A 339 11.82 -28.77 10.02
CA ASN A 339 11.60 -27.39 10.47
C ASN A 339 12.66 -26.42 9.93
N PHE A 340 13.94 -26.81 9.89
CA PHE A 340 14.99 -26.00 9.27
C PHE A 340 14.74 -25.79 7.77
N LEU A 341 14.26 -26.82 7.06
CA LEU A 341 13.87 -26.66 5.65
C LEU A 341 12.65 -25.74 5.48
N ALA A 342 11.68 -25.78 6.40
CA ALA A 342 10.56 -24.84 6.42
C ALA A 342 11.03 -23.39 6.63
N PHE A 343 11.99 -23.15 7.54
CA PHE A 343 12.63 -21.84 7.73
C PHE A 343 13.22 -21.30 6.42
N LEU A 344 14.01 -22.12 5.70
CA LEU A 344 14.57 -21.74 4.39
C LEU A 344 13.47 -21.48 3.35
N MET A 345 12.44 -22.32 3.29
CA MET A 345 11.34 -22.16 2.34
C MET A 345 10.48 -20.91 2.60
N VAL A 346 10.30 -20.50 3.86
CA VAL A 346 9.62 -19.23 4.19
C VAL A 346 10.40 -18.05 3.62
N LEU A 347 11.74 -18.03 3.77
CA LEU A 347 12.59 -16.97 3.21
C LEU A 347 12.57 -16.96 1.68
N ILE A 348 12.74 -18.13 1.04
CA ILE A 348 12.75 -18.27 -0.43
C ILE A 348 11.39 -17.85 -1.03
N ALA A 349 10.27 -18.32 -0.47
CA ALA A 349 8.95 -17.98 -0.95
C ALA A 349 8.62 -16.48 -0.76
N SER A 350 9.04 -15.89 0.35
CA SER A 350 8.80 -14.46 0.63
C SER A 350 9.62 -13.57 -0.31
N TRP A 351 10.90 -13.90 -0.54
CA TRP A 351 11.75 -13.23 -1.52
C TRP A 351 11.21 -13.37 -2.94
N THR A 352 10.79 -14.58 -3.32
CA THR A 352 10.19 -14.85 -4.63
C THR A 352 8.91 -14.05 -4.81
N SER A 353 8.06 -13.95 -3.78
CA SER A 353 6.79 -13.23 -3.84
C SER A 353 6.95 -11.73 -4.12
N ASP A 354 7.92 -11.07 -3.49
CA ASP A 354 8.22 -9.65 -3.77
C ASP A 354 8.88 -9.45 -5.15
N ARG A 355 9.70 -10.41 -5.61
CA ARG A 355 10.27 -10.40 -6.98
C ARG A 355 9.20 -10.54 -8.07
N ILE A 356 8.31 -11.52 -7.96
CA ILE A 356 7.27 -11.77 -8.98
C ILE A 356 6.05 -10.85 -8.82
N LYS A 357 5.89 -10.24 -7.63
CA LYS A 357 4.72 -9.44 -7.23
C LYS A 357 3.41 -10.20 -7.40
N MET A 358 3.39 -11.47 -6.97
CA MET A 358 2.21 -12.36 -6.95
C MET A 358 2.24 -13.21 -5.67
N ARG A 359 1.09 -13.38 -5.03
CA ARG A 359 0.95 -14.08 -3.73
C ARG A 359 0.10 -15.36 -3.86
N GLY A 360 -1.10 -15.24 -4.43
CA GLY A 360 -2.01 -16.37 -4.68
C GLY A 360 -1.36 -17.60 -5.34
N PRO A 361 -0.58 -17.48 -6.44
CA PRO A 361 0.07 -18.64 -7.06
C PRO A 361 1.07 -19.36 -6.15
N LEU A 362 1.82 -18.63 -5.33
CA LEU A 362 2.80 -19.23 -4.39
C LEU A 362 2.09 -19.96 -3.24
N ILE A 363 0.96 -19.42 -2.77
CA ILE A 363 0.09 -20.11 -1.80
C ILE A 363 -0.45 -21.41 -2.42
N ALA A 364 -0.95 -21.36 -3.67
CA ALA A 364 -1.45 -22.55 -4.35
C ALA A 364 -0.35 -23.63 -4.53
N VAL A 365 0.87 -23.25 -4.90
CA VAL A 365 2.02 -24.18 -4.98
C VAL A 365 2.37 -24.77 -3.61
N GLY A 366 2.40 -23.94 -2.55
CA GLY A 366 2.66 -24.41 -1.18
C GLY A 366 1.60 -25.40 -0.69
N LEU A 367 0.32 -25.12 -0.95
CA LEU A 367 -0.79 -26.02 -0.63
C LEU A 367 -0.72 -27.35 -1.39
N VAL A 368 -0.34 -27.35 -2.67
CA VAL A 368 -0.13 -28.59 -3.45
C VAL A 368 1.04 -29.40 -2.91
N LEU A 369 2.16 -28.78 -2.56
CA LEU A 369 3.30 -29.47 -1.92
C LEU A 369 2.91 -30.08 -0.57
N ALA A 370 2.13 -29.35 0.24
CA ALA A 370 1.63 -29.86 1.51
C ALA A 370 0.62 -31.00 1.34
N ALA A 371 -0.25 -30.94 0.33
CA ALA A 371 -1.16 -32.02 -0.02
C ALA A 371 -0.40 -33.31 -0.37
N ILE A 372 0.65 -33.21 -1.19
CA ILE A 372 1.56 -34.34 -1.49
C ILE A 372 2.15 -34.91 -0.20
N GLY A 373 2.62 -34.05 0.72
CA GLY A 373 3.18 -34.48 2.00
C GLY A 373 2.20 -35.23 2.91
N TYR A 374 0.94 -34.81 2.96
CA TYR A 374 -0.11 -35.53 3.72
C TYR A 374 -0.60 -36.81 3.01
N ILE A 375 -0.67 -36.81 1.67
CA ILE A 375 -0.95 -38.02 0.88
C ILE A 375 0.13 -39.07 1.10
N LEU A 376 1.42 -38.69 1.11
CA LEU A 376 2.52 -39.60 1.44
C LEU A 376 2.37 -40.20 2.85
N GLN A 377 1.98 -39.41 3.85
CA GLN A 377 1.76 -39.90 5.23
C GLN A 377 0.59 -40.87 5.34
N LEU A 378 -0.49 -40.67 4.56
CA LEU A 378 -1.67 -41.52 4.51
C LEU A 378 -1.45 -42.83 3.72
N ALA A 379 -0.85 -42.74 2.54
CA ALA A 379 -0.76 -43.85 1.59
C ALA A 379 0.50 -44.71 1.75
N SER A 380 1.59 -44.18 2.33
CA SER A 380 2.85 -44.93 2.41
C SER A 380 2.90 -45.90 3.58
N HIS A 381 3.41 -47.11 3.34
CA HIS A 381 3.67 -48.10 4.39
C HIS A 381 5.09 -48.05 4.95
N THR A 382 6.04 -47.40 4.26
CA THR A 382 7.45 -47.33 4.68
C THR A 382 7.73 -46.09 5.56
N SER A 383 8.55 -46.26 6.61
CA SER A 383 8.91 -45.16 7.52
C SER A 383 9.64 -44.01 6.82
N GLY A 384 10.49 -44.32 5.83
CA GLY A 384 11.23 -43.30 5.06
C GLY A 384 10.31 -42.39 4.25
N ALA A 385 9.31 -42.94 3.54
CA ALA A 385 8.36 -42.15 2.77
C ALA A 385 7.47 -41.26 3.65
N LYS A 386 7.07 -41.76 4.84
CA LYS A 386 6.37 -40.94 5.84
C LYS A 386 7.23 -39.80 6.37
N TYR A 387 8.51 -40.05 6.66
CA TYR A 387 9.45 -39.01 7.10
C TYR A 387 9.64 -37.95 6.00
N VAL A 388 9.86 -38.35 4.74
CA VAL A 388 9.90 -37.44 3.58
C VAL A 388 8.60 -36.64 3.44
N GLY A 389 7.44 -37.26 3.67
CA GLY A 389 6.15 -36.57 3.72
C GLY A 389 6.10 -35.42 4.74
N THR A 390 6.83 -35.51 5.86
CA THR A 390 6.91 -34.41 6.84
C THR A 390 7.67 -33.19 6.31
N PHE A 391 8.67 -33.37 5.43
CA PHE A 391 9.35 -32.23 4.78
C PHE A 391 8.43 -31.53 3.80
N PHE A 392 7.68 -32.27 2.98
CA PHE A 392 6.73 -31.69 2.02
C PHE A 392 5.63 -30.86 2.70
N VAL A 393 5.09 -31.32 3.83
CA VAL A 393 4.16 -30.52 4.65
C VAL A 393 4.83 -29.25 5.17
N ALA A 394 6.05 -29.34 5.72
CA ALA A 394 6.77 -28.20 6.27
C ALA A 394 7.10 -27.13 5.20
N MET A 395 7.67 -27.57 4.08
CA MET A 395 8.00 -26.71 2.93
C MET A 395 6.77 -26.02 2.33
N GLY A 396 5.63 -26.72 2.28
CA GLY A 396 4.41 -26.22 1.68
C GLY A 396 3.63 -25.27 2.60
N MET A 397 3.44 -25.65 3.87
CA MET A 397 2.51 -24.96 4.77
C MET A 397 3.08 -23.69 5.39
N PHE A 398 4.30 -23.73 5.93
CA PHE A 398 4.85 -22.57 6.67
C PHE A 398 4.91 -21.28 5.82
N PRO A 399 5.28 -21.30 4.53
CA PRO A 399 5.25 -20.09 3.69
C PRO A 399 3.85 -19.53 3.41
N CYS A 400 2.80 -20.37 3.41
CA CYS A 400 1.44 -19.93 3.06
C CYS A 400 0.87 -18.91 4.06
N SER A 401 1.25 -19.02 5.34
CA SER A 401 0.80 -18.14 6.42
C SER A 401 1.18 -16.66 6.20
N PRO A 402 2.47 -16.26 6.11
CA PRO A 402 2.85 -14.87 5.87
C PRO A 402 2.38 -14.38 4.50
N LEU A 403 2.28 -15.26 3.49
CA LEU A 403 1.78 -14.90 2.16
C LEU A 403 0.31 -14.45 2.20
N VAL A 404 -0.56 -15.15 2.94
CA VAL A 404 -1.97 -14.80 3.11
C VAL A 404 -2.18 -13.54 3.95
N LEU A 405 -1.39 -13.36 5.02
CA LEU A 405 -1.44 -12.16 5.87
C LEU A 405 -1.02 -10.91 5.08
N ALA A 406 0.08 -10.99 4.35
CA ALA A 406 0.51 -9.92 3.47
C ALA A 406 -0.54 -9.64 2.38
N TRP A 407 -1.14 -10.68 1.79
CA TRP A 407 -2.17 -10.54 0.75
C TRP A 407 -3.40 -9.77 1.25
N LEU A 408 -3.83 -9.97 2.50
CA LEU A 408 -4.87 -9.12 3.09
C LEU A 408 -4.37 -7.70 3.37
N SER A 409 -3.19 -7.54 3.98
CA SER A 409 -2.60 -6.23 4.29
C SER A 409 -2.51 -5.29 3.08
N ASN A 410 -2.14 -5.82 1.90
CA ASN A 410 -2.11 -5.03 0.65
C ASN A 410 -3.49 -4.63 0.10
N ASN A 411 -4.55 -5.31 0.54
CA ASN A 411 -5.94 -5.14 0.07
C ASN A 411 -6.81 -4.30 1.03
N LEU A 412 -6.23 -3.80 2.14
CA LEU A 412 -6.91 -2.97 3.14
C LEU A 412 -6.29 -1.56 3.25
N ALA A 413 -7.17 -0.55 3.21
CA ALA A 413 -6.95 0.86 3.55
C ALA A 413 -8.33 1.46 3.91
N PRO A 414 -8.45 2.50 4.78
CA PRO A 414 -7.43 3.23 5.58
C PRO A 414 -6.72 2.41 6.68
N HIS A 415 -5.92 3.04 7.56
CA HIS A 415 -5.17 2.31 8.58
C HIS A 415 -6.06 1.61 9.61
N TYR A 416 -7.17 2.18 10.09
CA TYR A 416 -8.08 1.46 10.99
C TYR A 416 -8.79 0.30 10.30
N VAL A 417 -9.08 0.41 8.99
CA VAL A 417 -9.61 -0.71 8.21
C VAL A 417 -8.57 -1.84 8.14
N LYS A 418 -7.29 -1.50 7.95
CA LYS A 418 -6.18 -2.46 7.96
C LYS A 418 -5.98 -3.09 9.34
N ALA A 419 -5.91 -2.30 10.41
CA ALA A 419 -5.73 -2.77 11.78
C ALA A 419 -6.87 -3.73 12.20
N THR A 420 -8.12 -3.34 11.93
CA THR A 420 -9.29 -4.17 12.24
C THR A 420 -9.34 -5.43 11.39
N GLY A 421 -9.07 -5.33 10.08
CA GLY A 421 -9.15 -6.48 9.18
C GLY A 421 -8.01 -7.50 9.38
N LEU A 422 -6.81 -7.04 9.70
CA LEU A 422 -5.69 -7.92 10.09
C LEU A 422 -5.93 -8.55 11.46
N GLY A 423 -6.37 -7.78 12.46
CA GLY A 423 -6.74 -8.32 13.77
C GLY A 423 -7.85 -9.36 13.66
N PHE A 424 -8.88 -9.12 12.83
CA PHE A 424 -9.93 -10.10 12.56
C PHE A 424 -9.39 -11.36 11.87
N GLN A 425 -8.49 -11.21 10.88
CA GLN A 425 -7.86 -12.35 10.22
C GLN A 425 -7.07 -13.22 11.20
N VAL A 426 -6.28 -12.60 12.09
CA VAL A 426 -5.49 -13.32 13.08
C VAL A 426 -6.39 -13.96 14.15
N ALA A 427 -7.33 -13.22 14.72
CA ALA A 427 -8.30 -13.73 15.69
C ALA A 427 -9.08 -14.95 15.13
N PHE A 428 -9.63 -14.84 13.93
CA PHE A 428 -10.36 -15.93 13.26
C PHE A 428 -9.42 -17.09 12.88
N GLY A 429 -8.18 -16.80 12.49
CA GLY A 429 -7.16 -17.79 12.19
C GLY A 429 -6.79 -18.67 13.39
N ASN A 430 -6.61 -18.05 14.56
CA ASN A 430 -6.26 -18.75 15.80
C ASN A 430 -7.35 -19.72 16.27
N CYS A 431 -8.62 -19.54 15.85
CA CYS A 431 -9.67 -20.56 16.05
C CYS A 431 -9.28 -21.93 15.44
N GLY A 432 -8.41 -21.96 14.43
CA GLY A 432 -7.87 -23.18 13.83
C GLY A 432 -7.05 -24.03 14.82
N ALA A 433 -6.50 -23.42 15.87
CA ALA A 433 -5.79 -24.14 16.94
C ALA A 433 -6.71 -25.09 17.71
N PHE A 434 -7.99 -24.72 17.93
CA PHE A 434 -8.97 -25.61 18.56
C PHE A 434 -9.18 -26.87 17.70
N VAL A 435 -9.41 -26.70 16.40
CA VAL A 435 -9.61 -27.82 15.46
C VAL A 435 -8.37 -28.70 15.41
N ALA A 436 -7.17 -28.11 15.27
CA ALA A 436 -5.90 -28.85 15.25
C ALA A 436 -5.67 -29.66 16.54
N THR A 437 -5.96 -29.09 17.71
CA THR A 437 -5.83 -29.75 19.03
C THR A 437 -6.66 -31.03 19.11
N PHE A 438 -7.86 -31.03 18.54
CA PHE A 438 -8.76 -32.20 18.52
C PHE A 438 -8.62 -33.09 17.26
N SER A 439 -7.73 -32.77 16.31
CA SER A 439 -7.61 -33.52 15.05
C SER A 439 -6.84 -34.84 15.19
N TYR A 440 -5.94 -34.96 16.16
CA TYR A 440 -5.08 -36.15 16.36
C TYR A 440 -5.35 -36.78 17.73
N LEU A 441 -6.46 -37.51 17.84
CA LEU A 441 -6.71 -38.34 19.01
C LEU A 441 -5.72 -39.51 19.02
N SER A 442 -5.09 -39.79 20.16
CA SER A 442 -4.13 -40.89 20.24
C SER A 442 -4.77 -42.28 20.35
N THR A 443 -6.11 -42.37 20.25
CA THR A 443 -6.83 -43.60 19.86
C THR A 443 -6.50 -44.02 18.43
N ASP A 444 -6.12 -43.08 17.57
CA ASP A 444 -5.81 -43.30 16.16
C ASP A 444 -4.30 -43.53 15.93
N ALA A 445 -3.50 -43.55 17.01
CA ALA A 445 -2.09 -43.89 16.97
C ALA A 445 -1.89 -45.36 16.56
N PRO A 446 -0.80 -45.73 15.86
CA PRO A 446 0.29 -44.88 15.39
C PRO A 446 0.05 -44.30 13.97
N LYS A 447 -1.09 -44.59 13.33
CA LYS A 447 -1.34 -44.23 11.91
C LYS A 447 -1.97 -42.84 11.72
N TYR A 448 -2.64 -42.30 12.74
CA TYR A 448 -3.25 -40.96 12.81
C TYR A 448 -4.09 -40.56 11.59
N THR A 449 -4.77 -41.53 10.97
CA THR A 449 -5.43 -41.37 9.66
C THR A 449 -6.47 -40.26 9.63
N LYS A 450 -7.28 -40.12 10.69
CA LYS A 450 -8.28 -39.04 10.78
C LYS A 450 -7.64 -37.66 10.79
N GLY A 451 -6.57 -37.45 11.57
CA GLY A 451 -5.86 -36.18 11.64
C GLY A 451 -5.22 -35.78 10.31
N HIS A 452 -4.56 -36.72 9.63
CA HIS A 452 -4.00 -36.46 8.30
C HIS A 452 -5.11 -36.18 7.26
N ALA A 453 -6.25 -36.86 7.33
CA ALA A 453 -7.39 -36.63 6.44
C ALA A 453 -8.06 -35.26 6.66
N ILE A 454 -8.25 -34.84 7.93
CA ILE A 454 -8.79 -33.51 8.28
C ILE A 454 -7.87 -32.41 7.72
N ASN A 455 -6.56 -32.54 7.91
CA ASN A 455 -5.58 -31.59 7.37
C ASN A 455 -5.58 -31.55 5.83
N LEU A 456 -5.66 -32.70 5.16
CA LEU A 456 -5.74 -32.77 3.70
C LEU A 456 -7.02 -32.12 3.17
N GLY A 457 -8.16 -32.31 3.85
CA GLY A 457 -9.43 -31.63 3.56
C GLY A 457 -9.34 -30.10 3.73
N ALA A 458 -8.71 -29.64 4.81
CA ALA A 458 -8.48 -28.21 5.04
C ALA A 458 -7.59 -27.58 3.95
N ILE A 459 -6.52 -28.28 3.53
CA ILE A 459 -5.65 -27.87 2.42
C ILE A 459 -6.43 -27.81 1.10
N GLY A 460 -7.25 -28.81 0.80
CA GLY A 460 -8.09 -28.83 -0.40
C GLY A 460 -9.07 -27.65 -0.45
N LEU A 461 -9.75 -27.35 0.66
CA LEU A 461 -10.67 -26.22 0.75
C LEU A 461 -9.92 -24.87 0.69
N SER A 462 -8.74 -24.76 1.30
CA SER A 462 -7.86 -23.59 1.20
C SER A 462 -7.38 -23.35 -0.23
N LEU A 463 -7.09 -24.42 -0.99
CA LEU A 463 -6.68 -24.32 -2.39
C LEU A 463 -7.82 -23.78 -3.27
N ILE A 464 -9.03 -24.33 -3.11
CA ILE A 464 -10.24 -23.83 -3.81
C ILE A 464 -10.45 -22.35 -3.47
N LEU A 465 -10.46 -21.98 -2.19
CA LEU A 465 -10.68 -20.62 -1.73
C LEU A 465 -9.61 -19.64 -2.22
N THR A 466 -8.34 -20.07 -2.25
CA THR A 466 -7.21 -19.30 -2.82
C THR A 466 -7.44 -19.00 -4.30
N LEU A 467 -7.83 -20.00 -5.10
CA LEU A 467 -8.13 -19.84 -6.53
C LEU A 467 -9.37 -18.95 -6.75
N SER A 468 -10.43 -19.12 -5.96
CA SER A 468 -11.62 -18.27 -6.01
C SER A 468 -11.31 -16.80 -5.68
N MET A 469 -10.49 -16.54 -4.65
CA MET A 469 -10.06 -15.18 -4.31
C MET A 469 -9.16 -14.54 -5.37
N MET A 470 -8.28 -15.32 -6.01
CA MET A 470 -7.51 -14.86 -7.18
C MET A 470 -8.42 -14.47 -8.34
N ALA A 471 -9.43 -15.30 -8.66
CA ALA A 471 -10.38 -15.03 -9.72
C ALA A 471 -11.22 -13.77 -9.42
N TYR A 472 -11.75 -13.65 -8.19
CA TYR A 472 -12.51 -12.49 -7.73
C TYR A 472 -11.71 -11.19 -7.85
N GLN A 473 -10.48 -11.14 -7.33
CA GLN A 473 -9.66 -9.93 -7.38
C GLN A 473 -9.24 -9.57 -8.80
N LYS A 474 -9.00 -10.56 -9.68
CA LYS A 474 -8.77 -10.33 -11.11
C LYS A 474 -10.01 -9.72 -11.78
N ALA A 475 -11.21 -10.19 -11.45
CA ALA A 475 -12.47 -9.67 -11.97
C ALA A 475 -12.78 -8.24 -11.49
N GLU A 476 -12.69 -7.93 -10.20
CA GLU A 476 -12.94 -6.57 -9.69
C GLU A 476 -11.84 -5.58 -10.17
N ASN A 477 -10.59 -6.02 -10.35
CA ASN A 477 -9.56 -5.21 -11.00
C ASN A 477 -9.89 -4.88 -12.47
N ALA A 478 -10.44 -5.84 -13.23
CA ALA A 478 -10.90 -5.59 -14.60
C ALA A 478 -12.15 -4.70 -14.63
N ALA A 479 -13.04 -4.80 -13.65
CA ALA A 479 -14.19 -3.91 -13.50
C ALA A 479 -13.79 -2.47 -13.16
N ARG A 480 -12.79 -2.26 -12.29
CA ARG A 480 -12.19 -0.93 -12.05
C ARG A 480 -11.47 -0.39 -13.30
N ALA A 481 -10.67 -1.22 -13.98
CA ALA A 481 -9.96 -0.80 -15.20
C ALA A 481 -10.87 -0.44 -16.39
N SER A 482 -12.14 -0.85 -16.35
CA SER A 482 -13.16 -0.51 -17.35
C SER A 482 -14.13 0.59 -16.90
N GLY A 483 -13.78 1.34 -15.85
CA GLY A 483 -14.56 2.49 -15.33
C GLY A 483 -15.89 2.14 -14.66
N LYS A 484 -16.27 0.85 -14.60
CA LYS A 484 -17.56 0.38 -14.06
C LYS A 484 -17.75 0.65 -12.56
N ARG A 485 -16.73 1.18 -11.88
CA ARG A 485 -16.72 1.51 -10.45
C ARG A 485 -16.56 3.01 -10.17
N ASP A 486 -16.44 3.84 -11.19
CA ASP A 486 -16.12 5.27 -11.04
C ASP A 486 -17.29 6.07 -10.45
N ALA A 487 -18.52 5.56 -10.60
CA ALA A 487 -19.71 6.08 -9.91
C ALA A 487 -19.53 6.18 -8.37
N ARG A 488 -18.65 5.36 -7.77
CA ARG A 488 -18.33 5.41 -6.33
C ARG A 488 -17.64 6.72 -5.90
N LEU A 489 -17.11 7.52 -6.83
CA LEU A 489 -16.57 8.86 -6.55
C LEU A 489 -17.68 9.88 -6.30
N ASN A 490 -18.85 9.68 -6.89
CA ASN A 490 -19.99 10.61 -6.82
C ASN A 490 -20.88 10.36 -5.59
N GLU A 491 -20.77 9.20 -4.94
CA GLU A 491 -21.50 8.82 -3.71
C GLU A 491 -20.92 9.48 -2.43
N GLY A 492 -20.34 10.69 -2.54
CA GLY A 492 -19.44 11.26 -1.54
C GLY A 492 -20.07 11.49 -0.16
N LYS A 493 -19.45 10.88 0.88
CA LYS A 493 -19.44 11.34 2.30
C LYS A 493 -18.55 10.53 3.27
N GLY A 494 -17.58 9.75 2.80
CA GLY A 494 -16.64 9.03 3.67
C GLY A 494 -15.40 8.53 2.94
N GLU A 495 -14.33 8.25 3.68
CA GLU A 495 -13.08 7.71 3.13
C GLU A 495 -13.34 6.41 2.35
N LEU A 496 -13.18 6.44 1.03
CA LEU A 496 -13.48 5.30 0.17
C LEU A 496 -12.51 4.13 0.37
N GLY A 497 -11.31 4.36 0.92
CA GLY A 497 -10.37 3.31 1.29
C GLY A 497 -10.07 2.33 0.14
N PHE A 498 -10.15 1.03 0.43
CA PHE A 498 -10.02 -0.03 -0.58
C PHE A 498 -11.11 -0.04 -1.68
N ARG A 499 -12.21 0.72 -1.51
CA ARG A 499 -13.28 0.85 -2.52
C ARG A 499 -12.99 1.93 -3.56
N HIS A 500 -12.01 2.81 -3.31
CA HIS A 500 -11.62 3.88 -4.22
C HIS A 500 -11.24 3.33 -5.61
N PRO A 501 -11.65 3.96 -6.74
CA PRO A 501 -11.37 3.40 -8.08
C PRO A 501 -9.88 3.32 -8.44
N SER A 502 -9.03 4.21 -7.91
CA SER A 502 -7.57 4.12 -8.10
C SER A 502 -6.95 2.93 -7.34
N PHE A 503 -7.63 2.40 -6.31
CA PHE A 503 -7.12 1.31 -5.47
C PHE A 503 -7.16 -0.01 -6.23
N LYS A 504 -6.00 -0.39 -6.79
CA LYS A 504 -5.81 -1.68 -7.48
C LYS A 504 -5.44 -2.75 -6.47
N HIS A 505 -6.21 -3.84 -6.40
CA HIS A 505 -5.77 -5.06 -5.73
C HIS A 505 -4.53 -5.59 -6.47
N HIS A 506 -3.62 -6.23 -5.73
CA HIS A 506 -2.27 -6.65 -6.13
C HIS A 506 -2.04 -6.92 -7.64
N LYS A 507 -1.01 -6.27 -8.24
CA LYS A 507 -0.75 -6.29 -9.69
C LYS A 507 -0.45 -7.72 -10.23
N SER A 508 -1.42 -8.34 -10.88
CA SER A 508 -1.18 -9.54 -11.70
C SER A 508 -0.30 -9.19 -12.90
N LYS A 509 0.93 -9.70 -12.97
CA LYS A 509 1.70 -9.72 -14.22
C LYS A 509 1.03 -10.68 -15.21
N ASN A 510 0.35 -10.12 -16.21
CA ASN A 510 0.17 -10.70 -17.55
C ASN A 510 -0.42 -9.62 -18.47
N PRO A 511 0.42 -8.83 -19.17
CA PRO A 511 -0.02 -8.25 -20.44
C PRO A 511 -0.22 -9.38 -21.45
N HIS A 512 -1.33 -9.32 -22.19
CA HIS A 512 -1.70 -10.24 -23.29
C HIS A 512 -1.87 -11.75 -22.97
N LYS A 513 -3.12 -12.15 -22.74
CA LYS A 513 -3.83 -13.10 -23.62
C LYS A 513 -5.32 -13.14 -23.24
N VAL A 514 -6.17 -12.55 -24.09
CA VAL A 514 -7.61 -12.86 -24.08
C VAL A 514 -7.79 -14.01 -25.05
N ILE A 515 -8.15 -15.18 -24.51
CA ILE A 515 -8.34 -16.41 -25.27
C ILE A 515 -9.75 -16.37 -25.89
N LYS A 516 -9.83 -16.46 -27.22
CA LYS A 516 -11.08 -16.79 -27.93
C LYS A 516 -11.34 -18.29 -27.79
N HIS A 517 -12.59 -18.69 -27.58
CA HIS A 517 -13.04 -20.07 -27.83
C HIS A 517 -13.91 -20.15 -29.10
N PRO A 518 -14.01 -21.33 -29.75
CA PRO A 518 -14.30 -21.41 -31.19
C PRO A 518 -15.60 -22.13 -31.55
N SER A 519 -16.06 -21.92 -32.80
CA SER A 519 -16.77 -22.94 -33.58
C SER A 519 -16.70 -22.64 -35.09
N ASN A 520 -16.01 -23.53 -35.84
CA ASN A 520 -16.21 -24.02 -37.22
C ASN A 520 -17.09 -23.20 -38.20
N ALA A 521 -16.79 -23.01 -39.49
CA ALA A 521 -15.69 -23.42 -40.40
C ALA A 521 -15.91 -22.68 -41.78
N PRO A 522 -15.24 -23.00 -42.91
CA PRO A 522 -13.82 -23.27 -43.14
C PRO A 522 -13.12 -22.18 -44.01
N THR A 523 -11.82 -22.37 -44.20
CA THR A 523 -10.82 -21.58 -44.95
C THR A 523 -11.13 -21.14 -46.40
N ALA A 524 -10.81 -19.88 -46.70
CA ALA A 524 -10.13 -19.43 -47.94
C ALA A 524 -9.31 -18.15 -47.64
N ALA A 525 -8.22 -17.88 -48.38
CA ALA A 525 -7.16 -16.96 -47.96
C ALA A 525 -7.07 -15.63 -48.74
N THR A 526 -6.39 -14.65 -48.15
CA THR A 526 -5.76 -13.44 -48.77
C THR A 526 -6.65 -12.58 -49.68
N SER A 527 -7.10 -11.40 -49.25
CA SER A 527 -6.24 -10.22 -49.00
C SER A 527 -6.97 -9.19 -48.11
N LYS A 528 -6.22 -8.37 -47.36
CA LYS A 528 -6.82 -7.38 -46.44
C LYS A 528 -6.95 -6.02 -47.11
N SER A 529 -8.12 -5.74 -47.69
CA SER A 529 -8.60 -4.34 -47.73
C SER A 529 -9.11 -3.96 -46.34
N ALA A 530 -8.77 -2.77 -45.88
CA ALA A 530 -9.12 -2.31 -44.53
C ALA A 530 -10.46 -1.54 -44.55
N THR A 531 -11.58 -2.26 -44.48
CA THR A 531 -12.90 -1.63 -44.35
C THR A 531 -13.18 -1.23 -42.90
N LYS A 532 -13.47 0.06 -42.70
CA LYS A 532 -13.68 0.74 -41.41
C LYS A 532 -14.64 0.00 -40.48
N ALA A 533 -14.22 -0.24 -39.24
CA ALA A 533 -15.16 -0.41 -38.14
C ALA A 533 -15.75 0.96 -37.78
N GLN A 534 -17.06 1.06 -37.60
CA GLN A 534 -17.73 2.31 -37.20
C GLN A 534 -17.31 2.69 -35.77
N SER A 535 -16.41 3.66 -35.65
CA SER A 535 -16.06 4.31 -34.39
C SER A 535 -17.16 5.29 -33.97
N LYS A 536 -17.34 5.47 -32.65
CA LYS A 536 -17.96 6.71 -32.16
C LYS A 536 -17.05 7.88 -32.56
N PRO A 537 -17.59 9.04 -32.99
CA PRO A 537 -16.77 10.19 -33.32
C PRO A 537 -15.93 10.60 -32.08
N PRO A 538 -14.60 10.74 -32.21
CA PRO A 538 -13.76 11.23 -31.13
C PRO A 538 -14.10 12.68 -30.77
N ILE A 539 -13.97 13.02 -29.49
CA ILE A 539 -14.37 14.33 -28.97
C ILE A 539 -13.21 15.32 -29.18
N ILE A 540 -13.41 16.29 -30.08
CA ILE A 540 -12.54 17.47 -30.19
C ILE A 540 -12.87 18.52 -29.11
N PRO A 541 -11.92 19.38 -28.69
CA PRO A 541 -12.12 20.28 -27.57
C PRO A 541 -12.96 21.54 -27.87
N PHE A 542 -13.34 21.76 -29.13
CA PHE A 542 -14.05 22.93 -29.68
C PHE A 542 -15.16 22.51 -30.67
N ASP A 543 -16.08 23.41 -31.00
CA ASP A 543 -17.08 23.28 -32.07
C ASP A 543 -16.59 24.05 -33.33
N PRO A 544 -16.20 23.35 -34.42
CA PRO A 544 -15.61 23.99 -35.60
C PRO A 544 -16.50 25.04 -36.28
N ALA A 545 -17.82 24.89 -36.19
CA ALA A 545 -18.76 25.74 -36.92
C ALA A 545 -19.08 27.05 -36.19
N THR A 546 -18.75 27.17 -34.89
CA THR A 546 -19.19 28.28 -34.04
C THR A 546 -18.12 28.89 -33.16
N ASP A 547 -17.12 28.12 -32.69
CA ASP A 547 -16.04 28.64 -31.85
C ASP A 547 -15.06 29.47 -32.67
N ARG A 548 -14.72 30.66 -32.18
CA ARG A 548 -13.58 31.44 -32.68
C ARG A 548 -12.26 30.96 -32.07
N ILE A 549 -11.32 30.51 -32.92
CA ILE A 549 -10.12 29.77 -32.50
C ILE A 549 -8.83 30.56 -32.74
N LEU A 550 -7.99 30.69 -31.70
CA LEU A 550 -6.62 31.19 -31.78
C LEU A 550 -5.61 30.05 -31.52
N LEU A 551 -4.74 29.77 -32.49
CA LEU A 551 -3.63 28.82 -32.34
C LEU A 551 -2.34 29.56 -31.98
N ILE A 552 -1.67 29.13 -30.90
CA ILE A 552 -0.44 29.71 -30.39
C ILE A 552 0.75 28.79 -30.63
N GLY A 553 1.79 29.33 -31.28
CA GLY A 553 3.07 28.64 -31.46
C GLY A 553 3.04 27.52 -32.49
N GLU A 554 2.29 27.70 -33.59
CA GLU A 554 2.34 26.80 -34.74
C GLU A 554 3.78 26.69 -35.28
N GLY A 555 4.18 25.45 -35.60
CA GLY A 555 5.51 25.15 -36.14
C GLY A 555 5.56 25.38 -37.64
N ASP A 556 5.03 24.43 -38.41
CA ASP A 556 4.96 24.47 -39.88
C ASP A 556 3.55 24.79 -40.41
N PHE A 557 2.64 25.24 -39.53
CA PHE A 557 1.21 25.46 -39.81
C PHE A 557 0.39 24.22 -40.27
N SER A 558 0.95 23.00 -40.18
CA SER A 558 0.24 21.78 -40.58
C SER A 558 -1.00 21.48 -39.72
N PHE A 559 -1.00 21.87 -38.43
CA PHE A 559 -2.17 21.70 -37.56
C PHE A 559 -3.28 22.68 -37.96
N ALA A 560 -2.94 23.96 -38.14
CA ALA A 560 -3.87 24.97 -38.64
C ALA A 560 -4.57 24.56 -39.94
N ARG A 561 -3.80 24.08 -40.94
CA ARG A 561 -4.36 23.58 -42.20
C ARG A 561 -5.33 22.41 -41.98
N SER A 562 -4.94 21.42 -41.19
CA SER A 562 -5.77 20.26 -40.87
C SER A 562 -7.12 20.63 -40.26
N LEU A 563 -7.19 21.71 -39.48
CA LEU A 563 -8.45 22.20 -38.90
C LEU A 563 -9.41 22.77 -39.95
N ILE A 564 -8.91 23.41 -41.01
CA ILE A 564 -9.74 23.89 -42.11
C ILE A 564 -10.17 22.71 -42.97
N ASP A 565 -9.20 21.98 -43.53
CA ASP A 565 -9.42 20.96 -44.57
C ASP A 565 -10.24 19.75 -44.07
N HIS A 566 -10.18 19.43 -42.78
CA HIS A 566 -10.77 18.21 -42.22
C HIS A 566 -11.73 18.41 -41.04
N HIS A 567 -11.69 19.55 -40.36
CA HIS A 567 -12.64 19.88 -39.30
C HIS A 567 -13.61 21.00 -39.69
N ALA A 568 -13.41 21.67 -40.84
CA ALA A 568 -14.25 22.77 -41.34
C ALA A 568 -14.37 23.94 -40.35
N VAL A 569 -13.26 24.31 -39.68
CA VAL A 569 -13.20 25.48 -38.79
C VAL A 569 -13.37 26.77 -39.59
N CYS A 570 -14.34 27.61 -39.22
CA CYS A 570 -14.69 28.82 -39.99
C CYS A 570 -14.03 30.14 -39.52
N ASP A 571 -13.63 30.29 -38.26
CA ASP A 571 -12.95 31.49 -37.74
C ASP A 571 -11.68 31.10 -36.98
N LEU A 572 -10.58 31.02 -37.74
CA LEU A 572 -9.26 30.62 -37.28
C LEU A 572 -8.27 31.80 -37.37
N THR A 573 -7.47 31.97 -36.32
CA THR A 573 -6.26 32.80 -36.35
C THR A 573 -5.08 31.93 -35.92
N ALA A 574 -4.07 31.79 -36.77
CA ALA A 574 -2.91 30.94 -36.53
C ALA A 574 -1.66 31.79 -36.30
N THR A 575 -0.85 31.46 -35.29
CA THR A 575 0.30 32.29 -34.91
C THR A 575 1.58 31.49 -34.72
N CYS A 576 2.71 32.04 -35.19
CA CYS A 576 4.05 31.51 -34.97
C CYS A 576 4.88 32.45 -34.09
N PHE A 577 5.85 31.88 -33.36
CA PHE A 577 6.84 32.63 -32.58
C PHE A 577 8.00 33.16 -33.44
N ASP A 578 8.37 32.43 -34.49
CA ASP A 578 9.41 32.86 -35.43
C ASP A 578 8.88 33.96 -36.37
N SER A 579 9.78 34.82 -36.87
CA SER A 579 9.48 35.72 -37.98
C SER A 579 9.30 34.93 -39.27
N GLU A 580 8.53 35.48 -40.21
CA GLU A 580 8.23 34.85 -41.51
C GLU A 580 9.48 34.34 -42.25
N SER A 581 10.55 35.14 -42.29
CA SER A 581 11.82 34.77 -42.92
C SER A 581 12.49 33.55 -42.27
N VAL A 582 12.55 33.52 -40.93
CA VAL A 582 13.16 32.44 -40.13
C VAL A 582 12.32 31.16 -40.21
N LEU A 583 11.00 31.31 -40.29
CA LEU A 583 10.07 30.20 -40.46
C LEU A 583 10.26 29.51 -41.83
N LEU A 584 10.30 30.30 -42.90
CA LEU A 584 10.51 29.79 -44.25
C LEU A 584 11.90 29.14 -44.40
N GLU A 585 12.95 29.69 -43.79
CA GLU A 585 14.27 29.06 -43.74
C GLU A 585 14.24 27.67 -43.06
N LYS A 586 13.47 27.51 -41.97
CA LYS A 586 13.39 26.25 -41.21
C LYS A 586 12.54 25.16 -41.86
N TYR A 587 11.49 25.52 -42.59
CA TYR A 587 10.41 24.58 -42.98
C TYR A 587 9.96 24.66 -44.44
N ALA A 588 10.68 25.39 -45.31
CA ALA A 588 10.41 25.35 -46.76
C ALA A 588 10.64 23.96 -47.37
N PRO A 589 9.86 23.56 -48.41
CA PRO A 589 8.74 24.32 -49.01
C PRO A 589 7.42 24.24 -48.22
N GLN A 590 7.28 23.26 -47.32
CA GLN A 590 6.00 22.86 -46.71
C GLN A 590 5.29 24.00 -45.97
N ALA A 591 6.01 24.78 -45.14
CA ALA A 591 5.40 25.91 -44.45
C ALA A 591 4.90 27.00 -45.41
N SER A 592 5.56 27.20 -46.56
CA SER A 592 5.12 28.17 -47.57
C SER A 592 3.81 27.72 -48.24
N GLU A 593 3.69 26.43 -48.54
CA GLU A 593 2.46 25.85 -49.10
C GLU A 593 1.30 25.95 -48.10
N HIS A 594 1.54 25.65 -46.83
CA HIS A 594 0.52 25.77 -45.77
C HIS A 594 0.09 27.22 -45.55
N ILE A 595 1.02 28.18 -45.50
CA ILE A 595 0.70 29.61 -45.31
C ILE A 595 -0.15 30.14 -46.46
N SER A 596 0.24 29.87 -47.72
CA SER A 596 -0.55 30.29 -48.89
C SER A 596 -1.98 29.74 -48.82
N HIS A 597 -2.14 28.44 -48.51
CA HIS A 597 -3.45 27.81 -48.38
C HIS A 597 -4.30 28.41 -47.25
N LEU A 598 -3.70 28.71 -46.09
CA LEU A 598 -4.40 29.37 -44.98
C LEU A 598 -4.89 30.77 -45.37
N VAL A 599 -4.07 31.54 -46.10
CA VAL A 599 -4.42 32.89 -46.55
C VAL A 599 -5.48 32.87 -47.67
N GLU A 600 -5.43 31.88 -48.58
CA GLU A 600 -6.46 31.66 -49.60
C GLU A 600 -7.83 31.32 -48.98
N GLU A 601 -7.85 30.49 -47.93
CA GLU A 601 -9.04 30.18 -47.12
C GLU A 601 -9.39 31.29 -46.10
N GLY A 602 -8.76 32.47 -46.19
CA GLY A 602 -9.10 33.66 -45.38
C GLY A 602 -8.66 33.61 -43.91
N THR A 603 -7.85 32.65 -43.49
CA THR A 603 -7.31 32.55 -42.12
C THR A 603 -6.24 33.60 -41.88
N ILE A 604 -6.31 34.26 -40.70
CA ILE A 604 -5.32 35.26 -40.30
C ILE A 604 -4.07 34.54 -39.78
N VAL A 605 -2.95 34.68 -40.50
CA VAL A 605 -1.63 34.21 -40.08
C VAL A 605 -0.84 35.36 -39.44
N LEU A 606 -0.26 35.15 -38.26
CA LEU A 606 0.58 36.14 -37.55
C LEU A 606 1.94 35.56 -37.17
N TYR A 607 2.99 36.38 -37.28
CA TYR A 607 4.37 36.03 -36.93
C TYR A 607 4.85 36.82 -35.70
N ASP A 608 6.01 36.47 -35.16
CA ASP A 608 6.64 37.15 -34.01
C ASP A 608 5.75 37.19 -32.74
N VAL A 609 4.87 36.20 -32.56
CA VAL A 609 3.90 36.15 -31.45
C VAL A 609 4.49 35.46 -30.22
N ASP A 610 4.92 36.27 -29.24
CA ASP A 610 5.34 35.79 -27.92
C ASP A 610 4.13 35.35 -27.08
N ALA A 611 4.02 34.03 -26.86
CA ALA A 611 2.97 33.42 -26.05
C ALA A 611 2.87 33.95 -24.61
N THR A 612 3.91 34.60 -24.06
CA THR A 612 3.87 35.22 -22.73
C THR A 612 3.36 36.66 -22.73
N LYS A 613 3.07 37.24 -23.90
CA LYS A 613 2.71 38.66 -24.10
C LYS A 613 1.64 38.84 -25.18
N LEU A 614 0.70 37.90 -25.30
CA LEU A 614 -0.35 37.92 -26.32
C LEU A 614 -1.19 39.22 -26.29
N ASP A 615 -1.41 39.74 -25.08
CA ASP A 615 -2.08 41.02 -24.78
C ASP A 615 -1.39 42.26 -25.38
N LYS A 616 -0.09 42.15 -25.73
CA LYS A 616 0.74 43.25 -26.24
C LYS A 616 0.94 43.19 -27.75
N HIS A 617 0.57 42.07 -28.40
CA HIS A 617 0.70 41.94 -29.83
C HIS A 617 -0.34 42.81 -30.55
N LYS A 618 0.10 43.75 -31.40
CA LYS A 618 -0.76 44.83 -31.95
C LYS A 618 -2.01 44.33 -32.68
N ALA A 619 -1.94 43.16 -33.31
CA ALA A 619 -3.09 42.55 -34.01
C ALA A 619 -4.07 41.87 -33.03
N LEU A 620 -3.57 41.12 -32.04
CA LEU A 620 -4.38 40.40 -31.06
C LEU A 620 -5.02 41.35 -30.04
N ALA A 621 -4.31 42.40 -29.63
CA ALA A 621 -4.84 43.44 -28.74
C ALA A 621 -5.99 44.27 -29.37
N LYS A 622 -6.16 44.19 -30.71
CA LYS A 622 -7.21 44.85 -31.47
C LYS A 622 -8.25 43.90 -32.06
N SER A 623 -8.05 42.58 -31.99
CA SER A 623 -9.04 41.63 -32.46
C SER A 623 -10.23 41.58 -31.50
N ALA A 624 -11.39 41.13 -31.98
CA ALA A 624 -12.40 40.65 -31.05
C ALA A 624 -11.89 39.39 -30.33
N ARG A 625 -12.56 39.05 -29.22
CA ARG A 625 -12.14 37.97 -28.33
C ARG A 625 -12.37 36.59 -28.94
N PHE A 626 -11.69 35.58 -28.40
CA PHE A 626 -11.70 34.19 -28.86
C PHE A 626 -12.42 33.28 -27.87
N ASP A 627 -13.19 32.32 -28.37
CA ASP A 627 -13.85 31.29 -27.57
C ASP A 627 -12.89 30.17 -27.18
N LYS A 628 -11.82 29.97 -27.98
CA LYS A 628 -10.81 28.94 -27.81
C LYS A 628 -9.41 29.47 -28.08
N VAL A 629 -8.51 29.33 -27.10
CA VAL A 629 -7.08 29.64 -27.28
C VAL A 629 -6.27 28.36 -27.05
N LEU A 630 -5.66 27.84 -28.11
CA LEU A 630 -4.97 26.55 -28.14
C LEU A 630 -3.45 26.77 -28.12
N PHE A 631 -2.75 26.06 -27.24
CA PHE A 631 -1.29 25.97 -27.27
C PHE A 631 -0.86 24.49 -27.20
N ASN A 632 -0.48 23.95 -28.36
CA ASN A 632 -0.07 22.56 -28.50
C ASN A 632 1.43 22.41 -28.26
N PHE A 633 1.81 21.51 -27.35
CA PHE A 633 3.20 21.16 -27.02
C PHE A 633 4.13 22.36 -26.69
N PRO A 634 3.70 23.32 -25.85
CA PRO A 634 4.45 24.53 -25.52
C PRO A 634 5.86 24.22 -25.00
N HIS A 635 6.90 24.81 -25.60
CA HIS A 635 8.27 24.53 -25.20
C HIS A 635 9.21 25.71 -25.53
N ILE A 636 10.11 26.05 -24.60
CA ILE A 636 11.04 27.19 -24.77
C ILE A 636 12.23 26.89 -25.70
N GLY A 637 12.66 25.62 -25.81
CA GLY A 637 13.80 25.21 -26.65
C GLY A 637 15.18 25.62 -26.11
N GLY A 638 16.18 24.74 -26.24
CA GLY A 638 17.63 25.06 -26.23
C GLY A 638 18.30 25.72 -25.00
N LYS A 639 17.58 26.35 -24.06
CA LYS A 639 18.20 27.23 -23.03
C LYS A 639 19.08 26.53 -21.98
N SER A 640 19.02 25.20 -21.86
CA SER A 640 19.93 24.44 -21.00
C SER A 640 19.93 22.94 -21.33
N LYS A 641 21.01 22.25 -20.99
CA LYS A 641 21.07 20.77 -20.91
C LYS A 641 20.64 20.25 -19.52
N ASP A 642 20.45 21.14 -18.54
CA ASP A 642 19.92 20.81 -17.21
C ASP A 642 18.39 20.68 -17.27
N VAL A 643 17.89 19.47 -17.01
CA VAL A 643 16.46 19.12 -17.06
C VAL A 643 15.63 19.97 -16.08
N ASN A 644 16.14 20.26 -14.88
CA ASN A 644 15.40 21.05 -13.89
C ASN A 644 15.31 22.53 -14.30
N ARG A 645 16.39 23.07 -14.88
CA ARG A 645 16.38 24.44 -15.44
C ARG A 645 15.42 24.54 -16.64
N GLN A 646 15.37 23.51 -17.48
CA GLN A 646 14.43 23.42 -18.60
C GLN A 646 12.97 23.32 -18.12
N VAL A 647 12.67 22.49 -17.12
CA VAL A 647 11.34 22.38 -16.50
C VAL A 647 10.88 23.74 -15.96
N ARG A 648 11.70 24.42 -15.13
CA ARG A 648 11.36 25.76 -14.60
C ARG A 648 11.12 26.79 -15.71
N SER A 649 11.89 26.71 -16.81
CA SER A 649 11.72 27.60 -17.95
C SER A 649 10.37 27.36 -18.66
N ASN A 650 9.99 26.10 -18.87
CA ASN A 650 8.70 25.74 -19.49
C ASN A 650 7.51 26.01 -18.56
N GLN A 651 7.66 25.87 -17.24
CA GLN A 651 6.66 26.30 -16.26
C GLN A 651 6.43 27.82 -16.35
N ALA A 652 7.50 28.62 -16.45
CA ALA A 652 7.40 30.08 -16.61
C ALA A 652 6.73 30.49 -17.94
N LEU A 653 6.99 29.77 -19.04
CA LEU A 653 6.25 29.94 -20.31
C LEU A 653 4.75 29.73 -20.11
N LEU A 654 4.35 28.63 -19.47
CA LEU A 654 2.94 28.30 -19.23
C LEU A 654 2.24 29.33 -18.34
N VAL A 655 2.89 29.81 -17.27
CA VAL A 655 2.32 30.87 -16.41
C VAL A 655 2.16 32.19 -17.17
N GLY A 656 3.17 32.60 -17.95
CA GLY A 656 3.07 33.80 -18.80
C GLY A 656 1.97 33.67 -19.87
N PHE A 657 1.82 32.48 -20.43
CA PHE A 657 0.74 32.17 -21.38
C PHE A 657 -0.64 32.26 -20.75
N PHE A 658 -0.90 31.57 -19.63
CA PHE A 658 -2.20 31.67 -18.95
C PHE A 658 -2.52 33.13 -18.54
N SER A 659 -1.52 33.89 -18.09
CA SER A 659 -1.72 35.30 -17.73
C SER A 659 -2.09 36.18 -18.94
N SER A 660 -1.48 35.97 -20.11
CA SER A 660 -1.74 36.81 -21.30
C SER A 660 -2.93 36.34 -22.14
N ALA A 661 -3.26 35.04 -22.13
CA ALA A 661 -4.44 34.50 -22.80
C ALA A 661 -5.75 35.01 -22.16
N LYS A 662 -5.76 35.25 -20.84
CA LYS A 662 -6.95 35.65 -20.08
C LYS A 662 -7.63 36.93 -20.60
N THR A 663 -6.88 37.88 -21.14
CA THR A 663 -7.42 39.13 -21.71
C THR A 663 -8.06 38.95 -23.08
N LEU A 664 -7.72 37.87 -23.79
CA LEU A 664 -8.20 37.59 -25.16
C LEU A 664 -9.43 36.67 -25.21
N LEU A 665 -9.86 36.11 -24.06
CA LEU A 665 -10.99 35.18 -24.00
C LEU A 665 -12.34 35.88 -23.98
N ALA A 666 -13.27 35.36 -24.78
CA ALA A 666 -14.69 35.66 -24.70
C ALA A 666 -15.28 35.20 -23.34
N PRO A 667 -16.44 35.71 -22.90
CA PRO A 667 -17.15 35.16 -21.74
C PRO A 667 -17.46 33.67 -21.96
N GLY A 668 -17.04 32.79 -21.04
CA GLY A 668 -17.12 31.33 -21.21
C GLY A 668 -16.04 30.73 -22.14
N GLY A 669 -15.11 31.54 -22.65
CA GLY A 669 -14.00 31.08 -23.47
C GLY A 669 -13.00 30.22 -22.69
N THR A 670 -12.43 29.20 -23.36
CA THR A 670 -11.53 28.22 -22.73
C THR A 670 -10.13 28.20 -23.34
N VAL A 671 -9.12 28.02 -22.48
CA VAL A 671 -7.74 27.74 -22.89
C VAL A 671 -7.55 26.23 -23.03
N VAL A 672 -6.87 25.80 -24.08
CA VAL A 672 -6.63 24.40 -24.39
C VAL A 672 -5.11 24.18 -24.49
N VAL A 673 -4.56 23.33 -23.64
CA VAL A 673 -3.11 23.00 -23.63
C VAL A 673 -2.91 21.52 -23.86
N THR A 674 -2.08 21.15 -24.84
CA THR A 674 -1.73 19.76 -25.13
C THR A 674 -0.28 19.48 -24.74
N LEU A 675 -0.04 18.40 -23.99
CA LEU A 675 1.30 17.97 -23.57
C LEU A 675 1.49 16.46 -23.81
N PHE A 676 2.72 16.03 -24.06
CA PHE A 676 3.06 14.60 -24.06
C PHE A 676 2.89 13.98 -22.67
N GLU A 677 2.54 12.69 -22.62
CA GLU A 677 2.52 11.93 -21.38
C GLU A 677 3.93 11.43 -21.00
N GLY A 678 4.18 11.35 -19.69
CA GLY A 678 5.48 10.99 -19.11
C GLY A 678 6.46 12.17 -18.95
N GLU A 679 7.62 11.87 -18.39
CA GLU A 679 8.67 12.87 -18.15
C GLU A 679 9.28 13.41 -19.46
N PRO A 680 9.79 14.66 -19.46
CA PRO A 680 9.76 15.64 -18.36
C PRO A 680 8.44 16.44 -18.26
N TYR A 681 7.48 16.22 -19.15
CA TYR A 681 6.25 17.02 -19.28
C TYR A 681 5.31 16.89 -18.06
N THR A 682 5.30 15.72 -17.41
CA THR A 682 4.59 15.53 -16.14
C THR A 682 5.06 16.47 -15.03
N LEU A 683 6.36 16.81 -14.98
CA LEU A 683 6.94 17.70 -13.98
C LEU A 683 6.51 19.17 -14.15
N TRP A 684 5.84 19.51 -15.25
CA TRP A 684 5.40 20.89 -15.51
C TRP A 684 4.13 21.25 -14.73
N ASN A 685 3.41 20.27 -14.15
CA ASN A 685 2.21 20.47 -13.33
C ASN A 685 1.21 21.48 -13.94
N VAL A 686 0.90 21.35 -15.24
CA VAL A 686 0.09 22.32 -16.00
C VAL A 686 -1.25 22.68 -15.35
N LYS A 687 -1.86 21.74 -14.60
CA LYS A 687 -3.10 21.97 -13.85
C LYS A 687 -2.92 22.97 -12.71
N ASP A 688 -1.83 22.85 -11.96
CA ASP A 688 -1.53 23.73 -10.82
C ASP A 688 -1.12 25.11 -11.33
N LEU A 689 -0.33 25.17 -12.40
CA LEU A 689 0.01 26.44 -13.07
C LEU A 689 -1.23 27.19 -13.59
N ALA A 690 -2.17 26.48 -14.20
CA ALA A 690 -3.45 27.06 -14.64
C ALA A 690 -4.25 27.57 -13.43
N ARG A 691 -4.35 26.78 -12.36
CA ARG A 691 -5.05 27.14 -11.11
C ARG A 691 -4.47 28.38 -10.44
N HIS A 692 -3.15 28.48 -10.35
CA HIS A 692 -2.46 29.69 -9.86
C HIS A 692 -2.66 30.90 -10.78
N SER A 693 -2.91 30.69 -12.06
CA SER A 693 -3.22 31.74 -13.04
C SER A 693 -4.72 32.11 -13.09
N GLY A 694 -5.55 31.52 -12.22
CA GLY A 694 -6.99 31.82 -12.12
C GLY A 694 -7.87 31.06 -13.12
N TYR A 695 -7.49 29.84 -13.48
CA TYR A 695 -8.26 28.92 -14.30
C TYR A 695 -8.65 27.64 -13.55
N ASP A 696 -9.84 27.10 -13.83
CA ASP A 696 -10.26 25.78 -13.36
C ASP A 696 -10.23 24.76 -14.51
N LEU A 697 -9.89 23.51 -14.21
CA LEU A 697 -9.83 22.42 -15.20
C LEU A 697 -11.25 21.88 -15.48
N GLN A 698 -11.80 22.21 -16.65
CA GLN A 698 -13.08 21.71 -17.15
C GLN A 698 -13.01 20.20 -17.48
N ARG A 699 -12.07 19.82 -18.35
CA ARG A 699 -11.92 18.43 -18.84
C ARG A 699 -10.50 18.13 -19.32
N SER A 700 -10.16 16.84 -19.40
CA SER A 700 -8.95 16.39 -20.10
C SER A 700 -9.24 15.15 -20.95
N MET A 701 -8.64 15.08 -22.13
CA MET A 701 -8.87 14.04 -23.14
C MET A 701 -7.54 13.59 -23.75
N LYS A 702 -7.49 12.37 -24.30
CA LYS A 702 -6.31 11.91 -25.04
C LYS A 702 -6.19 12.72 -26.34
N PHE A 703 -4.99 13.21 -26.65
CA PHE A 703 -4.71 13.78 -27.95
C PHE A 703 -4.38 12.66 -28.92
N GLU A 704 -5.16 12.55 -29.99
CA GLU A 704 -4.99 11.54 -31.03
C GLU A 704 -4.54 12.24 -32.32
N ALA A 705 -3.23 12.24 -32.60
CA ALA A 705 -2.68 12.93 -33.77
C ALA A 705 -3.32 12.50 -35.10
N ALA A 706 -3.74 11.22 -35.19
CA ALA A 706 -4.47 10.67 -36.34
C ALA A 706 -5.85 11.33 -36.61
N MET A 707 -6.38 12.15 -35.69
CA MET A 707 -7.58 12.97 -35.90
C MET A 707 -7.31 14.25 -36.68
N TYR A 708 -6.03 14.59 -36.91
CA TYR A 708 -5.60 15.75 -37.66
C TYR A 708 -4.77 15.24 -38.84
N PRO A 709 -5.39 14.83 -39.96
CA PRO A 709 -4.64 14.38 -41.13
C PRO A 709 -3.67 15.48 -41.59
N GLU A 710 -2.52 15.07 -42.11
CA GLU A 710 -1.40 15.95 -42.50
C GLU A 710 -0.67 16.68 -41.36
N TYR A 711 -1.17 16.68 -40.11
CA TYR A 711 -0.46 17.26 -38.97
C TYR A 711 0.93 16.61 -38.77
N ARG A 712 1.96 17.46 -38.63
CA ARG A 712 3.33 17.06 -38.31
C ARG A 712 3.81 17.78 -37.06
N HIS A 713 4.37 17.03 -36.13
CA HIS A 713 4.94 17.63 -34.92
C HIS A 713 6.36 18.16 -35.19
N ALA A 714 6.44 19.44 -35.56
CA ALA A 714 7.68 20.19 -35.65
C ALA A 714 8.22 20.59 -34.25
N ARG A 715 9.54 20.65 -34.11
CA ARG A 715 10.23 21.19 -32.91
C ARG A 715 11.14 22.34 -33.32
N THR A 716 11.23 23.37 -32.48
CA THR A 716 12.32 24.34 -32.57
C THR A 716 13.66 23.66 -32.33
N LEU A 717 14.55 23.72 -33.34
CA LEU A 717 15.88 23.11 -33.32
C LEU A 717 16.78 23.74 -32.24
N GLY A 718 16.82 23.10 -31.07
CA GLY A 718 17.82 23.37 -30.03
C GLY A 718 18.86 22.25 -30.00
N ASN A 719 20.03 22.49 -30.60
CA ASN A 719 21.25 21.65 -30.62
C ASN A 719 21.14 20.23 -30.05
N ILE A 720 20.79 19.26 -30.92
CA ILE A 720 21.13 17.85 -30.74
C ILE A 720 21.81 17.33 -32.00
N GLU A 721 23.11 17.62 -32.15
CA GLU A 721 23.97 16.73 -32.93
C GLU A 721 23.91 15.34 -32.26
N GLY A 722 23.40 14.34 -32.99
CA GLY A 722 23.15 12.99 -32.47
C GLY A 722 21.70 12.65 -32.10
N GLY A 723 20.70 13.42 -32.56
CA GLY A 723 19.28 13.17 -32.27
C GLY A 723 18.71 11.90 -32.94
N GLY A 724 18.47 10.84 -32.16
CA GLY A 724 17.76 9.64 -32.64
C GLY A 724 16.32 9.93 -33.08
N GLY A 725 15.95 9.40 -34.25
CA GLY A 725 14.66 9.69 -34.91
C GLY A 725 13.44 9.13 -34.17
N TRP A 726 12.68 10.01 -33.51
CA TRP A 726 11.35 9.71 -32.99
C TRP A 726 10.37 10.85 -33.37
N LYS A 727 9.25 10.49 -34.00
CA LYS A 727 8.21 11.41 -34.52
C LYS A 727 7.21 11.79 -33.45
N GLY A 728 6.90 13.08 -33.34
CA GLY A 728 6.02 13.59 -32.28
C GLY A 728 4.64 12.94 -32.24
N GLU A 729 4.03 12.70 -33.41
CA GLU A 729 2.70 12.07 -33.51
C GLU A 729 2.60 10.68 -32.84
N ASP A 730 3.72 9.95 -32.71
CA ASP A 730 3.74 8.56 -32.21
C ASP A 730 3.75 8.44 -30.67
N ARG A 731 3.81 9.55 -29.91
CA ARG A 731 3.72 9.51 -28.43
C ARG A 731 2.31 9.74 -27.95
N GLU A 732 1.99 9.08 -26.85
CA GLU A 732 0.80 9.40 -26.07
C GLU A 732 0.89 10.85 -25.55
N ALA A 733 -0.18 11.60 -25.76
CA ALA A 733 -0.33 12.99 -25.36
C ALA A 733 -1.74 13.23 -24.81
N ARG A 734 -1.88 14.30 -24.02
CA ARG A 734 -3.12 14.67 -23.34
C ARG A 734 -3.40 16.15 -23.52
N THR A 735 -4.63 16.44 -23.90
CA THR A 735 -5.17 17.80 -24.00
C THR A 735 -5.97 18.12 -22.73
N TYR A 736 -5.71 19.30 -22.17
CA TYR A 736 -6.37 19.84 -20.99
C TYR A 736 -7.15 21.09 -21.40
N VAL A 737 -8.42 21.16 -21.01
CA VAL A 737 -9.31 22.30 -21.28
C VAL A 737 -9.56 23.03 -19.97
N PHE A 738 -9.27 24.33 -19.96
CA PHE A 738 -9.30 25.21 -18.80
C PHE A 738 -10.25 26.37 -19.04
N GLU A 739 -11.05 26.73 -18.05
CA GLU A 739 -11.95 27.89 -18.08
C GLU A 739 -11.50 28.94 -17.06
N VAL A 740 -11.75 30.22 -17.34
CA VAL A 740 -11.46 31.29 -16.38
C VAL A 740 -12.39 31.15 -15.18
N ARG A 741 -11.81 31.10 -13.97
CA ARG A 741 -12.58 31.01 -12.73
C ARG A 741 -13.37 32.29 -12.48
N GLU A 742 -14.70 32.19 -12.39
CA GLU A 742 -15.55 33.32 -12.02
C GLU A 742 -15.34 33.74 -10.56
N GLU A 743 -15.12 35.04 -10.35
CA GLU A 743 -15.15 35.62 -9.00
C GLU A 743 -16.60 35.75 -8.53
N LYS A 744 -16.99 34.89 -7.58
CA LYS A 744 -18.24 35.07 -6.84
C LYS A 744 -18.18 36.38 -6.08
N LYS A 745 -18.87 37.41 -6.57
CA LYS A 745 -19.24 38.60 -5.79
C LYS A 745 -19.95 38.14 -4.52
N THR A 746 -19.25 38.17 -3.40
CA THR A 746 -19.82 37.90 -2.09
C THR A 746 -20.56 39.16 -1.65
N GLY A 747 -21.89 39.08 -1.57
CA GLY A 747 -22.75 40.20 -1.18
C GLY A 747 -22.62 40.54 0.30
N TRP A 748 -21.49 41.14 0.71
CA TRP A 748 -21.22 41.58 2.08
C TRP A 748 -21.24 43.11 2.25
N ASP A 749 -21.22 43.90 1.17
CA ASP A 749 -21.12 45.37 1.26
C ASP A 749 -22.42 46.08 1.68
N ASP A 750 -23.58 45.41 1.62
CA ASP A 750 -24.91 46.05 1.84
C ASP A 750 -25.42 46.00 3.30
N MET A 751 -24.61 45.56 4.26
CA MET A 751 -24.99 45.51 5.69
C MET A 751 -23.91 46.04 6.62
N ARG A 752 -23.70 47.37 6.65
CA ARG A 752 -23.09 48.05 7.80
C ARG A 752 -23.38 49.56 7.95
N HIS A 753 -24.63 49.90 8.23
CA HIS A 753 -25.01 51.05 9.07
C HIS A 753 -26.28 50.64 9.87
N PRO A 754 -26.34 50.92 11.18
CA PRO A 754 -26.64 52.29 11.62
C PRO A 754 -25.84 52.82 12.83
N ASP A 755 -25.85 54.15 12.94
CA ASP A 755 -25.69 55.01 14.12
C ASP A 755 -24.80 54.59 15.31
N ARG A 756 -23.73 55.39 15.48
CA ARG A 756 -23.58 56.26 16.66
C ARG A 756 -22.71 57.47 16.30
N GLY A 757 -23.18 58.67 16.61
CA GLY A 757 -22.55 59.92 16.20
C GLY A 757 -21.64 60.55 17.26
N GLY A 758 -20.92 61.59 16.82
CA GLY A 758 -20.46 62.71 17.66
C GLY A 758 -19.16 62.53 18.46
N GLY A 759 -18.14 63.32 18.13
CA GLY A 759 -16.94 63.49 18.97
C GLY A 759 -15.67 63.70 18.15
N GLY A 760 -15.30 64.94 17.84
CA GLY A 760 -14.13 65.25 17.02
C GLY A 760 -12.79 65.22 17.79
N GLY A 761 -11.68 65.06 17.06
CA GLY A 761 -10.32 65.16 17.61
C GLY A 761 -9.25 65.17 16.52
N LYS A 762 -8.49 66.27 16.42
CA LYS A 762 -7.36 66.43 15.47
C LYS A 762 -6.16 65.58 15.91
N GLY A 763 -5.33 65.09 14.97
CA GLY A 763 -4.01 64.53 15.33
C GLY A 763 -3.13 64.00 14.18
N LYS A 764 -2.25 64.86 13.62
CA LYS A 764 -1.11 64.44 12.78
C LYS A 764 0.01 63.84 13.64
N ARG A 765 0.70 62.80 13.14
CA ARG A 765 2.13 62.42 13.32
C ARG A 765 2.35 61.16 12.46
N LYS A 766 3.08 61.14 11.34
CA LYS A 766 4.49 61.51 11.02
C LYS A 766 5.52 60.63 11.74
N ARG A 767 6.40 60.01 10.94
CA ARG A 767 7.68 59.38 11.33
C ARG A 767 8.55 60.36 12.12
N ASP A 768 9.45 59.82 12.94
CA ASP A 768 10.93 59.78 12.77
C ASP A 768 11.45 58.85 13.91
N GLU A 769 12.30 57.83 13.65
CA GLU A 769 13.78 57.84 13.71
C GLU A 769 14.38 58.37 15.02
N GLY A 770 15.31 57.62 15.62
CA GLY A 770 16.08 58.01 16.81
C GLY A 770 16.65 56.81 17.57
N SER A 771 17.96 56.79 17.78
CA SER A 771 18.74 55.76 18.49
C SER A 771 18.86 56.05 19.99
N ASP A 772 19.59 55.12 20.64
CA ASP A 772 20.48 55.28 21.82
C ASP A 772 20.10 54.24 22.90
N SER A 773 20.99 53.59 23.64
CA SER A 773 22.41 53.18 23.55
C SER A 773 22.73 52.65 24.96
N GLU A 774 23.41 51.51 25.08
CA GLU A 774 24.25 51.08 26.22
C GLU A 774 23.82 51.36 27.68
N SER A 775 23.69 50.28 28.46
CA SER A 775 24.49 50.13 29.70
C SER A 775 24.58 48.66 30.11
N GLU A 776 25.81 48.18 30.32
CA GLU A 776 26.09 46.94 31.04
C GLU A 776 25.94 47.18 32.57
N GLY A 777 25.64 46.13 33.33
CA GLY A 777 25.56 46.19 34.78
C GLY A 777 25.45 44.81 35.42
N ASN A 778 26.55 44.34 36.02
CA ASN A 778 26.67 43.04 36.70
C ASN A 778 25.58 42.77 37.75
N GLY A 779 25.21 41.49 37.86
CA GLY A 779 24.43 40.89 38.95
C GLY A 779 24.53 39.37 38.93
#